data_AF-A0AAV2JGH5-F1
#
_entry.id   AF-A0AAV2JGH5-F1
#
_cell.length_a   1.000
_cell.length_b   1.000
_cell.length_c   1.000
_cell.angle_alpha   90.00
_cell.angle_beta   90.00
_cell.angle_gamma   90.00
#
_symmetry.space_group_name_H-M   'P 1'
#
loop_
_entity.id
_entity.type
_entity.pdbx_description
1 polymer ?
#
loop_
_entity_poly.entity_id
_entity_poly.type
_entity_poly.pdbx_seq_one_letter_code
_entity_poly.pdbx_strand_id
1 'polypeptide(L)'
;MRYAGGSLLPYKWKLPRFVSKGMSWEQRSSWVLSGATAACVAALYVPCVQRSVPGGDSGELITTACELGVAHPPGYPVFTLLSWLSIRLLPSLSPAHSVNLMSSLLGALASGVLCLTVCRLEGPVPGAALAGGMFAVSRLTWQWSVVAEVFTLNNLCVALLFFLSASFHCAENGNQRRKIAHLGAFCCGFGLCNQHTLILYVVIIIPWVLHRLFSEKALSLRIFVNLAICFGAGFLPYIYIPVSSYLNSARWSWGDQTSLSGLLTHMLRAEYGTFSLAKTSGSVNITMMLQAQLDHFVADLSLPVLVLAGNGLVLSINNTKCGTISLLLTAMLLIYSLFFAWRANLDIGRPLLLGVVERFWLQSDAAVCLLAGLGLNRTCSILERKLGNGALWKIAGWLLTITLLVHIIRTNHKECNLSTNSVVEKFGLELLASVPKNSIILTRGDLPGNSLRYLHYCQDVRPDVRLVDQEMMTYSWYIAKLGHHLEGVHFPGRYWDPVESEEKHTFSLKNFLLHNPQRDVFACIGLPDEDQSWVQRFSRWPFGVCDFLTPVQKKFHPEDWAQRTRHIYNWSEPHNSFSVLSWERVANEEMWQARMKTAFFLFDLAERMMGEAKARLFELSYTLYKDIVETYSQYPSNWDKNLALACERLLRLGHQGYSADSLLTCSVRHFRLFLQKEPNDPQAPAIRSAITHLSKEQERLRQSSRNPT
;
A
#
# COMPACT_ATOMS: atom_id res chain seq x y z
N MET A 1 25.24 59.97 -49.43
CA MET A 1 25.96 58.76 -49.89
C MET A 1 25.60 57.61 -48.95
N ARG A 2 25.38 56.42 -49.52
CA ARG A 2 24.85 55.21 -48.88
C ARG A 2 25.65 54.81 -47.62
N TYR A 3 24.97 54.57 -46.50
CA TYR A 3 25.49 53.69 -45.44
C TYR A 3 24.49 52.59 -45.19
N ALA A 4 24.97 51.36 -45.37
CA ALA A 4 24.23 50.12 -45.33
C ALA A 4 23.78 49.80 -43.90
N GLY A 5 22.49 49.50 -43.73
CA GLY A 5 21.98 48.82 -42.55
C GLY A 5 22.37 47.35 -42.58
N GLY A 6 23.20 46.94 -41.63
CA GLY A 6 23.52 45.53 -41.36
C GLY A 6 22.92 45.13 -40.02
N SER A 7 21.72 44.53 -40.05
CA SER A 7 21.10 43.89 -38.89
C SER A 7 21.85 42.61 -38.54
N LEU A 8 22.59 42.62 -37.43
CA LEU A 8 23.08 41.42 -36.76
C LEU A 8 21.91 40.74 -36.04
N LEU A 9 21.41 39.63 -36.61
CA LEU A 9 20.82 38.46 -35.94
C LEU A 9 20.27 37.51 -37.02
N PRO A 10 20.73 36.25 -37.05
CA PRO A 10 19.75 35.19 -36.94
C PRO A 10 20.29 33.96 -36.21
N TYR A 11 19.97 33.84 -34.92
CA TYR A 11 19.79 32.50 -34.32
C TYR A 11 18.31 32.38 -33.93
N LYS A 12 17.48 32.07 -34.94
CA LYS A 12 16.13 31.55 -34.69
C LYS A 12 16.28 30.17 -34.07
N TRP A 13 16.09 30.07 -32.76
CA TRP A 13 15.80 28.83 -32.08
C TRP A 13 14.56 28.20 -32.72
N LYS A 14 14.76 27.22 -33.61
CA LYS A 14 13.68 26.38 -34.10
C LYS A 14 13.37 25.35 -33.03
N LEU A 15 12.24 25.51 -32.36
CA LEU A 15 11.58 24.40 -31.66
C LEU A 15 11.47 23.19 -32.62
N PRO A 16 11.71 21.95 -32.15
CA PRO A 16 11.53 20.78 -32.99
C PRO A 16 10.07 20.69 -33.42
N ARG A 17 9.80 20.78 -34.73
CA ARG A 17 8.50 20.47 -35.32
C ARG A 17 8.25 18.96 -35.17
N PHE A 18 7.72 18.55 -34.03
CA PHE A 18 7.06 17.27 -33.90
C PHE A 18 5.65 17.37 -34.50
N VAL A 19 5.28 16.34 -35.27
CA VAL A 19 3.97 16.07 -35.87
C VAL A 19 3.64 16.85 -37.15
N SER A 20 3.85 16.19 -38.30
CA SER A 20 2.79 15.92 -39.31
C SER A 20 3.34 15.63 -40.72
N LYS A 21 4.55 16.09 -41.09
CA LYS A 21 5.11 15.84 -42.44
C LYS A 21 6.15 14.72 -42.40
N GLY A 22 5.75 13.49 -42.75
CA GLY A 22 6.67 12.36 -43.01
C GLY A 22 6.32 11.01 -42.38
N MET A 23 5.28 10.89 -41.55
CA MET A 23 4.88 9.60 -40.97
C MET A 23 4.00 8.79 -41.92
N SER A 24 4.24 7.48 -41.99
CA SER A 24 3.38 6.55 -42.74
C SER A 24 1.97 6.49 -42.13
N TRP A 25 0.98 6.07 -42.93
CA TRP A 25 -0.40 5.88 -42.46
C TRP A 25 -0.46 4.95 -41.24
N GLU A 26 0.26 3.82 -41.29
CA GLU A 26 0.33 2.87 -40.18
C GLU A 26 0.90 3.50 -38.91
N GLN A 27 1.98 4.28 -39.02
CA GLN A 27 2.55 4.98 -37.87
C GLN A 27 1.54 5.94 -37.25
N ARG A 28 0.84 6.74 -38.06
CA ARG A 28 -0.21 7.66 -37.56
C ARG A 28 -1.32 6.89 -36.83
N SER A 29 -1.81 5.81 -37.43
CA SER A 29 -2.86 4.97 -36.85
C SER A 29 -2.43 4.31 -35.53
N SER A 30 -1.18 3.89 -35.40
CA SER A 30 -0.63 3.37 -34.14
C SER A 30 -0.66 4.42 -33.03
N TRP A 31 -0.22 5.65 -33.30
CA TRP A 31 -0.28 6.72 -32.30
C TRP A 31 -1.72 7.11 -31.93
N VAL A 32 -2.63 7.12 -32.91
CA VAL A 32 -4.05 7.37 -32.65
C VAL A 32 -4.65 6.28 -31.76
N LEU A 33 -4.39 5.00 -32.06
CA LEU A 33 -4.90 3.90 -31.25
C LEU A 33 -4.35 3.94 -29.82
N SER A 34 -3.03 4.09 -29.66
CA SER A 34 -2.41 4.17 -28.32
C SER A 34 -2.85 5.40 -27.54
N GLY A 35 -3.01 6.55 -28.20
CA GLY A 35 -3.57 7.76 -27.60
C GLY A 35 -5.03 7.59 -27.18
N ALA A 36 -5.85 6.92 -28.00
CA ALA A 36 -7.22 6.59 -27.66
C ALA A 36 -7.30 5.61 -26.49
N THR A 37 -6.45 4.58 -26.44
CA THR A 37 -6.35 3.67 -25.30
C THR A 37 -6.03 4.43 -24.01
N ALA A 38 -5.00 5.30 -24.02
CA ALA A 38 -4.67 6.12 -22.86
C ALA A 38 -5.82 7.06 -22.45
N ALA A 39 -6.48 7.72 -23.42
CA ALA A 39 -7.58 8.62 -23.14
C ALA A 39 -8.80 7.89 -22.54
N CYS A 40 -9.16 6.72 -23.07
CA CYS A 40 -10.24 5.89 -22.54
C CYS A 40 -9.93 5.39 -21.12
N VAL A 41 -8.69 4.97 -20.86
CA VAL A 41 -8.26 4.55 -19.51
C VAL A 41 -8.25 5.74 -18.54
N ALA A 42 -7.79 6.91 -18.96
CA ALA A 42 -7.87 8.12 -18.14
C ALA A 42 -9.33 8.47 -17.82
N ALA A 43 -10.23 8.39 -18.80
CA ALA A 43 -11.67 8.61 -18.60
C ALA A 43 -12.31 7.57 -17.65
N LEU A 44 -11.72 6.38 -17.52
CA LEU A 44 -12.13 5.35 -16.57
C LEU A 44 -11.56 5.60 -15.16
N TYR A 45 -10.27 5.93 -15.06
CA TYR A 45 -9.57 6.07 -13.78
C TYR A 45 -9.91 7.37 -13.06
N VAL A 46 -9.95 8.51 -13.76
CA VAL A 46 -10.13 9.84 -13.13
C VAL A 46 -11.39 9.92 -12.28
N PRO A 47 -12.56 9.42 -12.72
CA PRO A 47 -13.76 9.39 -11.87
C PRO A 47 -13.66 8.46 -10.66
N CYS A 48 -12.77 7.47 -10.69
CA CYS A 48 -12.55 6.48 -9.63
C CYS A 48 -11.44 6.86 -8.64
N VAL A 49 -10.70 7.94 -8.90
CA VAL A 49 -9.60 8.46 -8.07
C VAL A 49 -10.06 8.64 -6.62
N GLN A 50 -9.29 8.10 -5.67
CA GLN A 50 -9.51 8.38 -4.26
C GLN A 50 -9.21 9.85 -3.97
N ARG A 51 -10.14 10.55 -3.30
CA ARG A 51 -9.99 11.99 -3.01
C ARG A 51 -9.31 12.26 -1.66
N SER A 52 -9.32 11.28 -0.76
CA SER A 52 -8.67 11.33 0.54
C SER A 52 -7.31 10.64 0.52
N VAL A 53 -6.60 10.67 1.66
CA VAL A 53 -5.40 9.84 1.85
C VAL A 53 -5.74 8.34 1.83
N PRO A 54 -5.05 7.53 1.01
CA PRO A 54 -5.12 6.06 1.05
C PRO A 54 -4.32 5.47 2.23
N GLY A 55 -4.56 4.20 2.57
CA GLY A 55 -3.80 3.49 3.59
C GLY A 55 -2.43 2.97 3.11
N GLY A 56 -1.63 2.43 4.03
CA GLY A 56 -0.27 1.96 3.75
C GLY A 56 0.72 3.11 3.59
N ASP A 57 1.61 3.02 2.61
CA ASP A 57 2.72 3.97 2.40
C ASP A 57 2.27 5.32 1.84
N SER A 58 1.10 5.36 1.21
CA SER A 58 0.56 6.55 0.54
C SER A 58 0.62 7.82 1.39
N GLY A 59 0.23 7.74 2.68
CA GLY A 59 0.28 8.89 3.59
C GLY A 59 1.69 9.44 3.80
N GLU A 60 2.70 8.57 3.87
CA GLU A 60 4.11 8.97 3.97
C GLU A 60 4.62 9.57 2.67
N LEU A 61 4.35 8.90 1.53
CA LEU A 61 4.76 9.36 0.21
C LEU A 61 4.21 10.76 -0.10
N ILE A 62 2.95 11.02 0.24
CA ILE A 62 2.34 12.34 0.09
C ILE A 62 2.96 13.34 1.07
N THR A 63 3.18 12.96 2.33
CA THR A 63 3.83 13.84 3.34
C THR A 63 5.20 14.31 2.87
N THR A 64 6.05 13.38 2.44
CA THR A 64 7.40 13.70 1.95
C THR A 64 7.33 14.63 0.74
N ALA A 65 6.35 14.46 -0.14
CA ALA A 65 6.12 15.36 -1.27
C ALA A 65 5.64 16.77 -0.86
N CYS A 66 4.84 16.92 0.20
CA CYS A 66 4.38 18.23 0.68
C CYS A 66 5.54 19.16 1.08
N GLU A 67 6.58 18.59 1.70
CA GLU A 67 7.69 19.34 2.30
C GLU A 67 9.06 19.04 1.68
N LEU A 68 9.11 18.26 0.58
CA LEU A 68 10.35 17.78 -0.05
C LEU A 68 11.28 17.04 0.93
N GLY A 69 10.70 16.15 1.72
CA GLY A 69 11.41 15.18 2.57
C GLY A 69 11.84 13.92 1.83
N VAL A 70 12.48 13.01 2.55
CA VAL A 70 12.93 11.69 2.03
C VAL A 70 11.97 10.60 2.49
N ALA A 71 11.41 9.84 1.56
CA ALA A 71 10.54 8.68 1.86
C ALA A 71 11.35 7.46 2.32
N HIS A 72 10.65 6.44 2.81
CA HIS A 72 11.28 5.17 3.17
C HIS A 72 12.15 4.59 2.03
N PRO A 73 13.22 3.84 2.36
CA PRO A 73 14.15 3.28 1.39
C PRO A 73 13.47 2.55 0.21
N PRO A 74 13.89 2.83 -1.06
CA PRO A 74 15.09 3.55 -1.47
C PRO A 74 14.89 5.07 -1.70
N GLY A 75 13.80 5.65 -1.19
CA GLY A 75 13.54 7.09 -1.17
C GLY A 75 12.73 7.66 -2.33
N TYR A 76 12.50 6.88 -3.40
CA TYR A 76 11.62 7.20 -4.53
C TYR A 76 11.71 8.65 -5.10
N PRO A 77 12.91 9.22 -5.30
CA PRO A 77 13.10 10.64 -5.60
C PRO A 77 12.28 11.13 -6.81
N VAL A 78 12.13 10.31 -7.85
CA VAL A 78 11.33 10.70 -9.02
C VAL A 78 9.85 10.84 -8.66
N PHE A 79 9.30 9.89 -7.92
CA PHE A 79 7.91 9.93 -7.48
C PHE A 79 7.66 11.13 -6.56
N THR A 80 8.54 11.37 -5.59
CA THR A 80 8.44 12.51 -4.66
C THR A 80 8.45 13.85 -5.40
N LEU A 81 9.39 14.06 -6.34
CA LEU A 81 9.50 15.31 -7.10
C LEU A 81 8.30 15.54 -8.03
N LEU A 82 7.79 14.49 -8.69
CA LEU A 82 6.58 14.59 -9.50
C LEU A 82 5.33 14.84 -8.65
N SER A 83 5.25 14.22 -7.48
CA SER A 83 4.16 14.42 -6.53
C SER A 83 4.14 15.85 -6.01
N TRP A 84 5.30 16.38 -5.60
CA TRP A 84 5.46 17.79 -5.21
C TRP A 84 5.02 18.73 -6.34
N LEU A 85 5.43 18.46 -7.57
CA LEU A 85 5.01 19.25 -8.73
C LEU A 85 3.50 19.18 -8.93
N SER A 86 2.89 18.01 -8.81
CA SER A 86 1.43 17.85 -8.95
C SER A 86 0.69 18.72 -7.94
N ILE A 87 1.10 18.69 -6.66
CA ILE A 87 0.48 19.45 -5.56
C ILE A 87 0.56 20.95 -5.85
N ARG A 88 1.66 21.43 -6.45
CA ARG A 88 1.83 22.84 -6.81
C ARG A 88 1.05 23.25 -8.06
N LEU A 89 0.87 22.35 -9.02
CA LEU A 89 0.10 22.61 -10.24
C LEU A 89 -1.41 22.57 -10.01
N LEU A 90 -1.88 21.84 -8.98
CA LEU A 90 -3.29 21.66 -8.65
C LEU A 90 -3.63 22.16 -7.23
N PRO A 91 -3.37 23.44 -6.90
CA PRO A 91 -3.50 23.95 -5.53
C PRO A 91 -4.95 23.98 -5.01
N SER A 92 -5.95 23.85 -5.90
CA SER A 92 -7.37 23.76 -5.52
C SER A 92 -7.77 22.37 -5.01
N LEU A 93 -6.93 21.34 -5.20
CA LEU A 93 -7.15 19.99 -4.70
C LEU A 93 -6.36 19.79 -3.39
N SER A 94 -6.82 18.87 -2.55
CA SER A 94 -6.00 18.40 -1.44
C SER A 94 -4.72 17.73 -1.99
N PRO A 95 -3.58 17.79 -1.27
CA PRO A 95 -2.38 17.06 -1.64
C PRO A 95 -2.62 15.57 -1.97
N ALA A 96 -3.43 14.85 -1.19
CA ALA A 96 -3.76 13.46 -1.51
C ALA A 96 -4.48 13.31 -2.87
N HIS A 97 -5.53 14.10 -3.11
CA HIS A 97 -6.26 14.05 -4.37
C HIS A 97 -5.36 14.40 -5.57
N SER A 98 -4.51 15.41 -5.43
CA SER A 98 -3.56 15.80 -6.49
C SER A 98 -2.63 14.65 -6.89
N VAL A 99 -2.02 13.97 -5.92
CA VAL A 99 -1.08 12.87 -6.18
C VAL A 99 -1.81 11.62 -6.68
N ASN A 100 -2.99 11.30 -6.13
CA ASN A 100 -3.80 10.18 -6.61
C ASN A 100 -4.24 10.39 -8.07
N LEU A 101 -4.60 11.62 -8.46
CA LEU A 101 -4.92 11.98 -9.84
C LEU A 101 -3.69 11.85 -10.76
N MET A 102 -2.52 12.30 -10.30
CA MET A 102 -1.26 12.11 -11.03
C MET A 102 -1.01 10.62 -11.30
N SER A 103 -1.17 9.74 -10.31
CA SER A 103 -1.07 8.29 -10.49
C SER A 103 -2.01 7.79 -11.59
N SER A 104 -3.27 8.25 -11.61
CA SER A 104 -4.24 7.79 -12.62
C SER A 104 -3.85 8.17 -14.04
N LEU A 105 -3.29 9.36 -14.23
CA LEU A 105 -2.79 9.78 -15.53
C LEU A 105 -1.56 8.96 -15.94
N LEU A 106 -0.64 8.69 -15.01
CA LEU A 106 0.55 7.85 -15.26
C LEU A 106 0.15 6.41 -15.62
N GLY A 107 -0.85 5.83 -14.95
CA GLY A 107 -1.38 4.49 -15.27
C GLY A 107 -2.01 4.43 -16.65
N ALA A 108 -2.79 5.45 -17.02
CA ALA A 108 -3.36 5.59 -18.36
C ALA A 108 -2.27 5.72 -19.45
N LEU A 109 -1.22 6.50 -19.17
CA LEU A 109 -0.04 6.60 -20.04
C LEU A 109 0.67 5.24 -20.20
N ALA A 110 0.86 4.50 -19.11
CA ALA A 110 1.48 3.18 -19.14
C ALA A 110 0.70 2.22 -20.06
N SER A 111 -0.64 2.19 -19.93
CA SER A 111 -1.53 1.43 -20.80
C SER A 111 -1.38 1.80 -22.28
N GLY A 112 -1.35 3.09 -22.59
CA GLY A 112 -1.10 3.57 -23.95
C GLY A 112 0.24 3.12 -24.51
N VAL A 113 1.30 3.13 -23.71
CA VAL A 113 2.65 2.68 -24.11
C VAL A 113 2.70 1.16 -24.33
N LEU A 114 1.99 0.36 -23.53
CA LEU A 114 1.86 -1.09 -23.78
C LEU A 114 1.13 -1.36 -25.10
N CYS A 115 0.04 -0.62 -25.37
CA CYS A 115 -0.63 -0.66 -26.68
C CYS A 115 0.33 -0.30 -27.81
N LEU A 116 1.11 0.77 -27.63
CA LEU A 116 2.09 1.22 -28.62
C LEU A 116 3.20 0.18 -28.87
N THR A 117 3.56 -0.60 -27.86
CA THR A 117 4.54 -1.68 -27.98
C THR A 117 4.07 -2.76 -28.95
N VAL A 118 2.82 -3.22 -28.83
CA VAL A 118 2.25 -4.17 -29.79
C VAL A 118 2.08 -3.52 -31.16
N CYS A 119 1.65 -2.24 -31.22
CA CYS A 119 1.56 -1.50 -32.48
C CYS A 119 2.91 -1.41 -33.20
N ARG A 120 4.02 -1.31 -32.45
CA ARG A 120 5.36 -1.26 -33.02
C ARG A 120 5.76 -2.57 -33.71
N LEU A 121 5.25 -3.69 -33.21
CA LEU A 121 5.59 -5.04 -33.67
C LEU A 121 4.65 -5.53 -34.79
N GLU A 122 3.36 -5.27 -34.64
CA GLU A 122 2.29 -5.89 -35.45
C GLU A 122 1.34 -4.87 -36.11
N GLY A 123 1.51 -3.56 -35.84
CA GLY A 123 0.62 -2.50 -36.34
C GLY A 123 -0.61 -2.24 -35.48
N PRO A 124 -1.52 -1.33 -35.88
CA PRO A 124 -2.70 -0.92 -35.10
C PRO A 124 -3.81 -2.00 -35.15
N VAL A 125 -3.58 -3.10 -34.45
CA VAL A 125 -4.40 -4.32 -34.44
C VAL A 125 -5.20 -4.47 -33.14
N PRO A 126 -6.28 -5.27 -33.10
CA PRO A 126 -7.05 -5.49 -31.87
C PRO A 126 -6.20 -5.98 -30.70
N GLY A 127 -5.19 -6.81 -30.97
CA GLY A 127 -4.23 -7.27 -29.96
C GLY A 127 -3.47 -6.13 -29.25
N ALA A 128 -3.25 -5.00 -29.92
CA ALA A 128 -2.62 -3.84 -29.30
C ALA A 128 -3.53 -3.16 -28.29
N ALA A 129 -4.81 -2.98 -28.62
CA ALA A 129 -5.80 -2.47 -27.69
C ALA A 129 -6.02 -3.45 -26.51
N LEU A 130 -6.00 -4.76 -26.78
CA LEU A 130 -6.10 -5.79 -25.73
C LEU A 130 -4.93 -5.69 -24.74
N ALA A 131 -3.69 -5.57 -25.20
CA ALA A 131 -2.53 -5.54 -24.31
C ALA A 131 -2.57 -4.35 -23.34
N GLY A 132 -2.81 -3.13 -23.85
CA GLY A 132 -2.89 -1.94 -23.00
C GLY A 132 -4.17 -1.93 -22.16
N GLY A 133 -5.31 -2.26 -22.77
CA GLY A 133 -6.61 -2.24 -22.11
C GLY A 133 -6.71 -3.28 -21.00
N MET A 134 -6.33 -4.53 -21.26
CA MET A 134 -6.46 -5.63 -20.28
C MET A 134 -5.60 -5.36 -19.06
N PHE A 135 -4.36 -4.90 -19.26
CA PHE A 135 -3.50 -4.44 -18.18
C PHE A 135 -4.19 -3.37 -17.33
N ALA A 136 -4.77 -2.35 -17.96
CA ALA A 136 -5.41 -1.25 -17.24
C ALA A 136 -6.68 -1.65 -16.49
N VAL A 137 -7.48 -2.59 -17.01
CA VAL A 137 -8.77 -2.94 -16.40
C VAL A 137 -8.65 -4.07 -15.37
N SER A 138 -7.49 -4.74 -15.27
CA SER A 138 -7.20 -5.69 -14.20
C SER A 138 -7.33 -4.99 -12.83
N ARG A 139 -7.89 -5.69 -11.84
CA ARG A 139 -8.20 -5.14 -10.50
C ARG A 139 -6.94 -4.56 -9.87
N LEU A 140 -5.83 -5.32 -9.92
CA LEU A 140 -4.60 -4.91 -9.25
C LEU A 140 -4.03 -3.63 -9.88
N THR A 141 -3.93 -3.56 -11.21
CA THR A 141 -3.41 -2.38 -11.91
C THR A 141 -4.31 -1.18 -11.72
N TRP A 142 -5.62 -1.35 -11.81
CA TRP A 142 -6.58 -0.26 -11.62
C TRP A 142 -6.49 0.29 -10.20
N GLN A 143 -6.57 -0.56 -9.18
CA GLN A 143 -6.55 -0.17 -7.77
C GLN A 143 -5.31 0.68 -7.45
N TRP A 144 -4.12 0.27 -7.91
CA TRP A 144 -2.88 1.01 -7.66
C TRP A 144 -2.68 2.24 -8.56
N SER A 145 -3.45 2.35 -9.64
CA SER A 145 -3.46 3.54 -10.50
C SER A 145 -4.34 4.67 -9.97
N VAL A 146 -5.30 4.39 -9.07
CA VAL A 146 -6.21 5.41 -8.51
C VAL A 146 -5.80 5.95 -7.14
N VAL A 147 -4.60 5.58 -6.67
CA VAL A 147 -4.02 5.98 -5.38
C VAL A 147 -2.54 6.37 -5.49
N ALA A 148 -2.02 7.11 -4.51
CA ALA A 148 -0.67 7.65 -4.45
C ALA A 148 0.36 6.59 -4.04
N GLU A 149 0.76 5.76 -5.00
CA GLU A 149 1.79 4.74 -4.80
C GLU A 149 2.81 4.73 -5.93
N VAL A 150 4.02 4.29 -5.60
CA VAL A 150 5.19 4.30 -6.49
C VAL A 150 5.08 3.33 -7.67
N PHE A 151 4.18 2.34 -7.55
CA PHE A 151 4.02 1.26 -8.53
C PHE A 151 3.53 1.76 -9.88
N THR A 152 2.66 2.77 -9.92
CA THR A 152 2.08 3.24 -11.18
C THR A 152 3.09 3.98 -12.05
N LEU A 153 3.97 4.78 -11.44
CA LEU A 153 5.12 5.35 -12.14
C LEU A 153 6.10 4.26 -12.61
N ASN A 154 6.28 3.21 -11.80
CA ASN A 154 7.10 2.08 -12.21
C ASN A 154 6.51 1.31 -13.40
N ASN A 155 5.18 1.11 -13.44
CA ASN A 155 4.48 0.50 -14.56
C ASN A 155 4.71 1.28 -15.86
N LEU A 156 4.71 2.62 -15.80
CA LEU A 156 5.08 3.45 -16.95
C LEU A 156 6.53 3.23 -17.37
N CYS A 157 7.47 3.16 -16.42
CA CYS A 157 8.88 2.87 -16.71
C CYS A 157 9.05 1.50 -17.39
N VAL A 158 8.39 0.45 -16.87
CA VAL A 158 8.38 -0.90 -17.44
C VAL A 158 7.79 -0.88 -18.86
N ALA A 159 6.63 -0.23 -19.06
CA ALA A 159 6.01 -0.11 -20.37
C ALA A 159 6.94 0.59 -21.38
N LEU A 160 7.63 1.65 -20.96
CA LEU A 160 8.63 2.33 -21.78
C LEU A 160 9.81 1.42 -22.13
N LEU A 161 10.32 0.61 -21.19
CA LEU A 161 11.38 -0.35 -21.48
C LEU A 161 10.95 -1.43 -22.47
N PHE A 162 9.71 -1.93 -22.38
CA PHE A 162 9.15 -2.86 -23.35
C PHE A 162 9.02 -2.22 -24.74
N PHE A 163 8.49 -1.00 -24.81
CA PHE A 163 8.39 -0.24 -26.05
C PHE A 163 9.75 0.05 -26.68
N LEU A 164 10.74 0.44 -25.88
CA LEU A 164 12.10 0.71 -26.34
C LEU A 164 12.81 -0.56 -26.79
N SER A 165 12.59 -1.69 -26.12
CA SER A 165 13.12 -3.00 -26.53
C SER A 165 12.55 -3.43 -27.89
N ALA A 166 11.22 -3.32 -28.07
CA ALA A 166 10.57 -3.58 -29.36
C ALA A 166 11.08 -2.62 -30.45
N SER A 167 11.21 -1.33 -30.13
CA SER A 167 11.68 -0.31 -31.06
C SER A 167 13.14 -0.51 -31.46
N PHE A 168 14.00 -0.92 -30.52
CA PHE A 168 15.40 -1.25 -30.75
C PHE A 168 15.53 -2.44 -31.70
N HIS A 169 14.75 -3.50 -31.45
CA HIS A 169 14.73 -4.70 -32.29
C HIS A 169 14.24 -4.40 -33.71
N CYS A 170 13.21 -3.55 -33.84
CA CYS A 170 12.64 -3.17 -35.13
C CYS A 170 13.33 -1.96 -35.80
N ALA A 171 14.48 -1.50 -35.30
CA ALA A 171 15.20 -0.36 -35.89
C ALA A 171 15.79 -0.72 -37.25
N GLU A 172 15.58 0.13 -38.26
CA GLU A 172 15.93 -0.14 -39.66
C GLU A 172 17.42 0.01 -39.95
N ASN A 173 18.13 0.81 -39.16
CA ASN A 173 19.56 1.04 -39.32
C ASN A 173 20.26 1.21 -37.97
N GLY A 174 21.58 1.02 -37.98
CA GLY A 174 22.42 1.09 -36.79
C GLY A 174 22.38 2.46 -36.08
N ASN A 175 22.14 3.55 -36.81
CA ASN A 175 22.05 4.88 -36.19
C ASN A 175 20.78 5.06 -35.36
N GLN A 176 19.63 4.68 -35.91
CA GLN A 176 18.36 4.66 -35.18
C GLN A 176 18.46 3.75 -33.96
N ARG A 177 19.04 2.56 -34.15
CA ARG A 177 19.25 1.60 -33.06
C ARG A 177 20.08 2.16 -31.92
N ARG A 178 21.20 2.84 -32.23
CA ARG A 178 22.02 3.53 -31.22
C ARG A 178 21.21 4.59 -30.48
N LYS A 179 20.45 5.44 -31.17
CA LYS A 179 19.64 6.48 -30.51
C LYS A 179 18.65 5.88 -29.50
N ILE A 180 17.98 4.80 -29.90
CA ILE A 180 17.05 4.07 -29.01
C ILE A 180 17.80 3.47 -27.82
N ALA A 181 19.00 2.90 -28.03
CA ALA A 181 19.82 2.36 -26.95
C ALA A 181 20.26 3.44 -25.94
N HIS A 182 20.59 4.66 -26.37
CA HIS A 182 20.94 5.76 -25.46
C HIS A 182 19.73 6.20 -24.63
N LEU A 183 18.56 6.32 -25.27
CA LEU A 183 17.31 6.61 -24.55
C LEU A 183 16.95 5.48 -23.57
N GLY A 184 17.08 4.23 -24.00
CA GLY A 184 16.88 3.05 -23.14
C GLY A 184 17.82 3.03 -21.95
N ALA A 185 19.11 3.34 -22.15
CA ALA A 185 20.08 3.43 -21.06
C ALA A 185 19.66 4.50 -20.03
N PHE A 186 19.28 5.69 -20.49
CA PHE A 186 18.75 6.73 -19.61
C PHE A 186 17.49 6.29 -18.85
N CYS A 187 16.52 5.69 -19.55
CA CYS A 187 15.28 5.18 -18.94
C CYS A 187 15.54 4.07 -17.90
N CYS A 188 16.53 3.20 -18.12
CA CYS A 188 16.94 2.19 -17.14
C CYS A 188 17.44 2.85 -15.85
N GLY A 189 18.31 3.86 -15.94
CA GLY A 189 18.79 4.57 -14.75
C GLY A 189 17.69 5.38 -14.06
N PHE A 190 16.89 6.11 -14.83
CA PHE A 190 15.78 6.91 -14.32
C PHE A 190 14.70 6.08 -13.63
N GLY A 191 14.34 4.92 -14.19
CA GLY A 191 13.36 4.03 -13.58
C GLY A 191 13.85 3.40 -12.27
N LEU A 192 15.17 3.16 -12.14
CA LEU A 192 15.77 2.69 -10.88
C LEU A 192 15.77 3.77 -9.78
N CYS A 193 15.65 5.06 -10.13
CA CYS A 193 15.37 6.12 -9.15
C CYS A 193 13.92 6.12 -8.65
N ASN A 194 13.01 5.43 -9.32
CA ASN A 194 11.68 5.21 -8.80
C ASN A 194 11.65 3.91 -8.01
N GLN A 195 11.82 2.75 -8.66
CA GLN A 195 11.68 1.46 -7.97
C GLN A 195 12.78 0.49 -8.40
N HIS A 196 13.48 -0.08 -7.41
CA HIS A 196 14.64 -0.95 -7.64
C HIS A 196 14.29 -2.28 -8.31
N THR A 197 13.04 -2.70 -8.21
CA THR A 197 12.53 -3.96 -8.79
C THR A 197 12.70 -4.02 -10.31
N LEU A 198 12.77 -2.85 -10.97
CA LEU A 198 13.09 -2.70 -12.39
C LEU A 198 14.44 -3.34 -12.77
N ILE A 199 15.38 -3.48 -11.83
CA ILE A 199 16.69 -4.09 -12.07
C ILE A 199 16.57 -5.49 -12.68
N LEU A 200 15.52 -6.25 -12.32
CA LEU A 200 15.28 -7.61 -12.80
C LEU A 200 15.00 -7.67 -14.30
N TYR A 201 14.51 -6.58 -14.90
CA TYR A 201 14.40 -6.45 -16.36
C TYR A 201 15.68 -5.87 -16.96
N VAL A 202 16.28 -4.88 -16.31
CA VAL A 202 17.49 -4.21 -16.79
C VAL A 202 18.65 -5.20 -16.96
N VAL A 203 18.81 -6.16 -16.04
CA VAL A 203 19.86 -7.20 -16.12
C VAL A 203 19.69 -8.15 -17.31
N ILE A 204 18.51 -8.22 -17.91
CA ILE A 204 18.24 -9.01 -19.13
C ILE A 204 18.39 -8.12 -20.37
N ILE A 205 17.86 -6.90 -20.32
CA ILE A 205 17.88 -5.96 -21.46
C ILE A 205 19.29 -5.54 -21.80
N ILE A 206 20.11 -5.17 -20.82
CA ILE A 206 21.45 -4.62 -21.07
C ILE A 206 22.33 -5.64 -21.82
N PRO A 207 22.51 -6.89 -21.34
CA PRO A 207 23.30 -7.88 -22.07
C PRO A 207 22.74 -8.16 -23.47
N TRP A 208 21.41 -8.27 -23.61
CA TRP A 208 20.77 -8.48 -24.90
C TRP A 208 21.05 -7.34 -25.90
N VAL A 209 20.91 -6.08 -25.47
CA VAL A 209 21.21 -4.89 -26.27
C VAL A 209 22.68 -4.84 -26.66
N LEU A 210 23.60 -5.05 -25.70
CA LEU A 210 25.04 -5.02 -25.95
C LEU A 210 25.46 -6.13 -26.91
N HIS A 211 24.96 -7.34 -26.72
CA HIS A 211 25.18 -8.46 -27.63
C HIS A 211 24.69 -8.12 -29.04
N ARG A 212 23.47 -7.59 -29.20
CA ARG A 212 22.93 -7.20 -30.51
C ARG A 212 23.76 -6.10 -31.18
N LEU A 213 24.18 -5.07 -30.44
CA LEU A 213 25.05 -4.02 -30.97
C LEU A 213 26.42 -4.58 -31.39
N PHE A 214 26.96 -5.52 -30.62
CA PHE A 214 28.22 -6.19 -30.93
C PHE A 214 28.12 -7.04 -32.20
N SER A 215 27.11 -7.92 -32.30
CA SER A 215 26.88 -8.79 -33.47
C SER A 215 26.73 -7.99 -34.77
N GLU A 216 26.15 -6.80 -34.71
CA GLU A 216 25.98 -5.93 -35.87
C GLU A 216 27.15 -4.96 -36.11
N LYS A 217 28.26 -5.12 -35.40
CA LYS A 217 29.44 -4.24 -35.47
C LYS A 217 29.10 -2.76 -35.21
N ALA A 218 28.04 -2.51 -34.43
CA ALA A 218 27.57 -1.20 -34.04
C ALA A 218 28.05 -0.79 -32.62
N LEU A 219 28.74 -1.70 -31.90
CA LEU A 219 29.32 -1.44 -30.59
C LEU A 219 30.80 -1.03 -30.73
N SER A 220 31.17 0.09 -30.13
CA SER A 220 32.56 0.54 -29.96
C SER A 220 32.76 1.01 -28.51
N LEU A 221 34.01 1.13 -28.04
CA LEU A 221 34.30 1.62 -26.70
C LEU A 221 33.64 2.99 -26.43
N ARG A 222 33.67 3.89 -27.43
CA ARG A 222 33.01 5.20 -27.34
C ARG A 222 31.51 5.09 -27.13
N ILE A 223 30.85 4.17 -27.85
CA ILE A 223 29.40 3.95 -27.70
C ILE A 223 29.09 3.33 -26.34
N PHE A 224 29.88 2.36 -25.90
CA PHE A 224 29.73 1.75 -24.58
C PHE A 224 29.83 2.80 -23.47
N VAL A 225 30.84 3.67 -23.52
CA VAL A 225 31.02 4.78 -22.57
C VAL A 225 29.83 5.75 -22.64
N ASN A 226 29.35 6.11 -23.82
CA ASN A 226 28.18 6.98 -23.96
C ASN A 226 26.91 6.35 -23.37
N LEU A 227 26.69 5.04 -23.55
CA LEU A 227 25.57 4.33 -22.94
C LEU A 227 25.70 4.34 -21.41
N ALA A 228 26.90 4.12 -20.87
CA ALA A 228 27.15 4.21 -19.43
C ALA A 228 26.90 5.62 -18.89
N ILE A 229 27.29 6.68 -19.62
CA ILE A 229 26.99 8.07 -19.27
C ILE A 229 25.48 8.32 -19.30
N CYS A 230 24.75 7.85 -20.32
CA CYS A 230 23.29 8.00 -20.37
C CYS A 230 22.61 7.27 -19.22
N PHE A 231 23.05 6.06 -18.89
CA PHE A 231 22.56 5.30 -17.74
C PHE A 231 22.83 6.07 -16.44
N GLY A 232 24.06 6.54 -16.21
CA GLY A 232 24.43 7.35 -15.06
C GLY A 232 23.66 8.67 -14.97
N ALA A 233 23.39 9.34 -16.10
CA ALA A 233 22.55 10.54 -16.14
C ALA A 233 21.10 10.27 -15.73
N GLY A 234 20.60 9.04 -15.93
CA GLY A 234 19.32 8.61 -15.38
C GLY A 234 19.26 8.68 -13.85
N PHE A 235 20.40 8.55 -13.15
CA PHE A 235 20.49 8.61 -11.68
C PHE A 235 20.49 10.02 -11.10
N LEU A 236 20.46 11.08 -11.92
CA LEU A 236 20.45 12.46 -11.44
C LEU A 236 19.39 12.77 -10.37
N PRO A 237 18.15 12.21 -10.41
CA PRO A 237 17.17 12.43 -9.35
C PRO A 237 17.66 12.02 -7.95
N TYR A 238 18.60 11.08 -7.80
CA TYR A 238 19.14 10.72 -6.48
C TYR A 238 19.89 11.86 -5.79
N ILE A 239 20.35 12.88 -6.52
CA ILE A 239 20.99 14.07 -5.93
C ILE A 239 20.04 14.79 -4.96
N TYR A 240 18.72 14.69 -5.19
CA TYR A 240 17.70 15.24 -4.31
C TYR A 240 17.81 14.73 -2.86
N ILE A 241 18.09 13.44 -2.67
CA ILE A 241 18.08 12.80 -1.35
C ILE A 241 19.10 13.44 -0.38
N PRO A 242 20.42 13.47 -0.69
CA PRO A 242 21.39 14.08 0.23
C PRO A 242 21.17 15.59 0.38
N VAL A 243 20.66 16.28 -0.64
CA VAL A 243 20.32 17.71 -0.55
C VAL A 243 19.17 17.93 0.44
N SER A 244 18.07 17.18 0.32
CA SER A 244 16.95 17.24 1.26
C SER A 244 17.39 16.90 2.68
N SER A 245 18.19 15.83 2.85
CA SER A 245 18.70 15.39 4.15
C SER A 245 19.67 16.38 4.82
N TYR A 246 20.43 17.14 4.01
CA TYR A 246 21.32 18.20 4.48
C TYR A 246 20.55 19.45 4.90
N LEU A 247 19.56 19.88 4.11
CA LEU A 247 18.71 21.02 4.44
C LEU A 247 17.83 20.74 5.67
N ASN A 248 17.36 19.49 5.81
CA ASN A 248 16.56 19.01 6.93
C ASN A 248 15.33 19.89 7.25
N SER A 249 14.75 20.53 6.24
CA SER A 249 13.63 21.47 6.38
C SER A 249 12.28 20.78 6.53
N ALA A 250 12.15 19.55 6.03
CA ALA A 250 10.94 18.77 6.14
C ALA A 250 10.78 18.22 7.55
N ARG A 251 9.58 18.34 8.13
CA ARG A 251 9.24 17.82 9.46
C ARG A 251 9.22 16.29 9.50
N TRP A 252 9.17 15.66 8.32
CA TRP A 252 9.35 14.23 8.15
C TRP A 252 10.37 13.92 7.07
N SER A 253 11.33 13.06 7.40
CA SER A 253 12.26 12.41 6.46
C SER A 253 12.79 11.12 7.09
N TRP A 254 12.90 10.06 6.29
CA TRP A 254 13.44 8.78 6.72
C TRP A 254 14.95 8.74 6.51
N GLY A 255 15.73 8.47 7.57
CA GLY A 255 17.17 8.25 7.49
C GLY A 255 18.02 9.52 7.53
N ASP A 256 19.34 9.32 7.58
CA ASP A 256 20.36 10.36 7.41
C ASP A 256 21.23 10.05 6.19
N GLN A 257 21.10 10.85 5.13
CA GLN A 257 21.82 10.71 3.88
C GLN A 257 22.84 11.83 3.65
N THR A 258 23.23 12.55 4.71
CA THR A 258 24.25 13.60 4.62
C THR A 258 25.66 13.07 4.36
N SER A 259 25.89 11.79 4.64
CA SER A 259 27.14 11.09 4.35
C SER A 259 26.95 10.08 3.20
N LEU A 260 28.04 9.74 2.51
CA LEU A 260 28.02 8.69 1.49
C LEU A 260 27.57 7.34 2.08
N SER A 261 28.00 7.00 3.29
CA SER A 261 27.57 5.78 3.98
C SER A 261 26.07 5.78 4.22
N GLY A 262 25.51 6.89 4.72
CA GLY A 262 24.08 7.03 4.97
C GLY A 262 23.25 6.96 3.69
N LEU A 263 23.72 7.62 2.63
CA LEU A 263 23.11 7.55 1.29
C LEU A 263 23.12 6.10 0.76
N LEU A 264 24.24 5.38 0.87
CA LEU A 264 24.33 3.99 0.45
C LEU A 264 23.46 3.06 1.29
N THR A 265 23.42 3.23 2.62
CA THR A 265 22.51 2.48 3.52
C THR A 265 21.06 2.64 3.07
N HIS A 266 20.66 3.87 2.77
CA HIS A 266 19.30 4.18 2.33
C HIS A 266 19.02 3.64 0.92
N MET A 267 19.90 3.89 -0.06
CA MET A 267 19.75 3.38 -1.42
C MET A 267 19.70 1.85 -1.44
N LEU A 268 20.62 1.17 -0.76
CA LEU A 268 20.66 -0.29 -0.70
C LEU A 268 19.57 -0.91 0.17
N ARG A 269 18.70 -0.10 0.80
CA ARG A 269 17.65 -0.58 1.72
C ARG A 269 18.23 -1.46 2.83
N ALA A 270 19.43 -1.14 3.30
CA ALA A 270 20.15 -1.97 4.27
C ALA A 270 19.37 -2.13 5.59
N GLU A 271 18.59 -1.13 5.97
CA GLU A 271 17.73 -1.14 7.18
C GLU A 271 16.62 -2.20 7.13
N TYR A 272 16.22 -2.66 5.94
CA TYR A 272 15.29 -3.78 5.76
C TYR A 272 16.00 -5.15 5.63
N GLY A 273 17.30 -5.16 5.33
CA GLY A 273 18.06 -6.37 4.93
C GLY A 273 18.41 -6.45 3.44
N THR A 274 18.38 -5.33 2.69
CA THR A 274 18.67 -5.18 1.26
C THR A 274 17.72 -5.91 0.31
N PHE A 275 17.57 -7.23 0.46
CA PHE A 275 16.74 -8.08 -0.40
C PHE A 275 15.47 -8.57 0.29
N SER A 276 15.15 -8.06 1.47
CA SER A 276 13.92 -8.39 2.20
C SER A 276 12.83 -7.38 1.87
N LEU A 277 11.58 -7.84 1.73
CA LEU A 277 10.43 -6.97 1.51
C LEU A 277 10.10 -6.16 2.77
N ALA A 278 10.17 -6.80 3.93
CA ALA A 278 9.95 -6.19 5.23
C ALA A 278 11.03 -6.60 6.24
N LYS A 279 11.16 -5.84 7.34
CA LYS A 279 12.07 -6.14 8.45
C LYS A 279 11.46 -7.22 9.36
N THR A 280 11.18 -8.39 8.80
CA THR A 280 10.55 -9.54 9.48
C THR A 280 11.33 -10.82 9.23
N SER A 281 11.40 -11.68 10.25
CA SER A 281 12.14 -12.95 10.22
C SER A 281 11.41 -14.10 9.52
N GLY A 282 10.23 -13.85 8.93
CA GLY A 282 9.43 -14.88 8.27
C GLY A 282 9.96 -15.23 6.89
N SER A 283 9.90 -16.50 6.49
CA SER A 283 10.16 -16.93 5.10
C SER A 283 8.92 -17.61 4.54
N VAL A 284 8.49 -17.24 3.34
CA VAL A 284 7.41 -17.95 2.64
C VAL A 284 7.99 -19.03 1.75
N ASN A 285 7.28 -20.16 1.64
CA ASN A 285 7.65 -21.20 0.69
C ASN A 285 7.49 -20.70 -0.76
N ILE A 286 8.54 -20.81 -1.57
CA ILE A 286 8.56 -20.40 -2.97
C ILE A 286 7.38 -20.96 -3.78
N THR A 287 7.01 -22.23 -3.54
CA THR A 287 5.90 -22.90 -4.23
C THR A 287 4.56 -22.27 -3.87
N MET A 288 4.39 -21.89 -2.60
CA MET A 288 3.17 -21.22 -2.13
C MET A 288 3.03 -19.83 -2.77
N MET A 289 4.15 -19.10 -2.91
CA MET A 289 4.16 -17.79 -3.56
C MET A 289 3.89 -17.88 -5.07
N LEU A 290 4.49 -18.87 -5.75
CA LEU A 290 4.23 -19.13 -7.17
C LEU A 290 2.78 -19.55 -7.40
N GLN A 291 2.21 -20.39 -6.54
CA GLN A 291 0.81 -20.76 -6.62
C GLN A 291 -0.10 -19.54 -6.42
N ALA A 292 0.16 -18.70 -5.42
CA ALA A 292 -0.59 -17.47 -5.20
C ALA A 292 -0.53 -16.53 -6.41
N GLN A 293 0.62 -16.41 -7.07
CA GLN A 293 0.73 -15.62 -8.29
C GLN A 293 -0.03 -16.23 -9.47
N LEU A 294 -0.06 -17.56 -9.59
CA LEU A 294 -0.86 -18.25 -10.62
C LEU A 294 -2.36 -18.06 -10.38
N ASP A 295 -2.80 -18.16 -9.12
CA ASP A 295 -4.19 -17.91 -8.72
C ASP A 295 -4.58 -16.46 -9.04
N HIS A 296 -3.67 -15.50 -8.78
CA HIS A 296 -3.83 -14.10 -9.21
C HIS A 296 -3.98 -13.95 -10.71
N PHE A 297 -3.12 -14.55 -11.53
CA PHE A 297 -3.25 -14.46 -12.98
C PHE A 297 -4.61 -14.96 -13.49
N VAL A 298 -5.12 -16.05 -12.93
CA VAL A 298 -6.42 -16.60 -13.31
C VAL A 298 -7.56 -15.67 -12.86
N ALA A 299 -7.49 -15.18 -11.63
CA ALA A 299 -8.53 -14.32 -11.04
C ALA A 299 -8.57 -12.93 -11.68
N ASP A 300 -7.41 -12.30 -11.91
CA ASP A 300 -7.31 -10.89 -12.30
C ASP A 300 -7.25 -10.68 -13.82
N LEU A 301 -6.59 -11.57 -14.56
CA LEU A 301 -6.43 -11.45 -16.02
C LEU A 301 -7.41 -12.33 -16.81
N SER A 302 -8.05 -13.32 -16.18
CA SER A 302 -8.92 -14.34 -16.78
C SER A 302 -8.19 -15.41 -17.63
N LEU A 303 -8.76 -16.63 -17.65
CA LEU A 303 -8.21 -17.76 -18.39
C LEU A 303 -8.05 -17.50 -19.91
N PRO A 304 -8.99 -16.85 -20.63
CA PRO A 304 -8.79 -16.54 -22.05
C PRO A 304 -7.53 -15.70 -22.33
N VAL A 305 -7.18 -14.76 -21.46
CA VAL A 305 -5.98 -13.93 -21.62
C VAL A 305 -4.72 -14.77 -21.44
N LEU A 306 -4.71 -15.70 -20.49
CA LEU A 306 -3.57 -16.61 -20.28
C LEU A 306 -3.37 -17.55 -21.49
N VAL A 307 -4.46 -18.06 -22.07
CA VAL A 307 -4.41 -18.85 -23.31
C VAL A 307 -3.84 -18.00 -24.46
N LEU A 308 -4.29 -16.76 -24.60
CA LEU A 308 -3.75 -15.83 -25.59
C LEU A 308 -2.26 -15.54 -25.34
N ALA A 309 -1.83 -15.39 -24.08
CA ALA A 309 -0.42 -15.18 -23.75
C ALA A 309 0.45 -16.39 -24.13
N GLY A 310 -0.01 -17.60 -23.84
CA GLY A 310 0.64 -18.84 -24.28
C GLY A 310 0.73 -18.94 -25.81
N ASN A 311 -0.37 -18.62 -26.51
CA ASN A 311 -0.37 -18.53 -27.98
C ASN A 311 0.60 -17.45 -28.49
N GLY A 312 0.71 -16.32 -27.80
CA GLY A 312 1.66 -15.26 -28.10
C GLY A 312 3.09 -15.74 -28.11
N LEU A 313 3.49 -16.57 -27.14
CA LEU A 313 4.80 -17.18 -27.09
C LEU A 313 5.00 -18.20 -28.23
N VAL A 314 4.10 -19.17 -28.35
CA VAL A 314 4.24 -20.31 -29.30
C VAL A 314 4.17 -19.84 -30.76
N LEU A 315 3.20 -18.98 -31.10
CA LEU A 315 2.95 -18.56 -32.47
C LEU A 315 3.88 -17.43 -32.94
N SER A 316 4.57 -16.76 -32.03
CA SER A 316 5.55 -15.72 -32.37
C SER A 316 6.96 -16.25 -32.56
N ILE A 317 7.33 -17.42 -32.02
CA ILE A 317 8.69 -17.99 -32.09
C ILE A 317 9.25 -18.03 -33.51
N ASN A 318 8.43 -18.39 -34.49
CA ASN A 318 8.84 -18.49 -35.89
C ASN A 318 8.83 -17.14 -36.63
N ASN A 319 8.50 -16.04 -35.96
CA ASN A 319 8.52 -14.70 -36.52
C ASN A 319 9.78 -13.94 -36.09
N THR A 320 10.53 -13.42 -37.05
CA THR A 320 11.78 -12.71 -36.78
C THR A 320 11.61 -11.44 -35.95
N LYS A 321 10.48 -10.73 -36.09
CA LYS A 321 10.17 -9.54 -35.29
C LYS A 321 9.66 -9.93 -33.90
N CYS A 322 8.59 -10.71 -33.85
CA CYS A 322 7.87 -10.98 -32.59
C CYS A 322 8.53 -12.06 -31.75
N GLY A 323 9.15 -13.08 -32.33
CA GLY A 323 9.75 -14.19 -31.59
C GLY A 323 10.85 -13.75 -30.63
N THR A 324 11.74 -12.85 -31.05
CA THR A 324 12.80 -12.33 -30.16
C THR A 324 12.20 -11.57 -28.98
N ILE A 325 11.19 -10.71 -29.22
CA ILE A 325 10.58 -9.91 -28.17
C ILE A 325 9.72 -10.78 -27.25
N SER A 326 8.96 -11.74 -27.78
CA SER A 326 8.20 -12.69 -26.96
C SER A 326 9.12 -13.50 -26.05
N LEU A 327 10.26 -14.01 -26.56
CA LEU A 327 11.23 -14.72 -25.72
C LEU A 327 11.86 -13.82 -24.65
N LEU A 328 12.17 -12.56 -25.00
CA LEU A 328 12.70 -11.59 -24.05
C LEU A 328 11.70 -11.29 -22.93
N LEU A 329 10.42 -11.04 -23.28
CA LEU A 329 9.32 -10.82 -22.32
C LEU A 329 9.10 -12.05 -21.42
N THR A 330 9.16 -13.25 -21.98
CA THR A 330 9.04 -14.49 -21.20
C THR A 330 10.21 -14.66 -20.23
N ALA A 331 11.45 -14.40 -20.67
CA ALA A 331 12.62 -14.47 -19.80
C ALA A 331 12.52 -13.46 -18.64
N MET A 332 12.07 -12.24 -18.94
CA MET A 332 11.79 -11.21 -17.93
C MET A 332 10.73 -11.64 -16.93
N LEU A 333 9.60 -12.15 -17.43
CA LEU A 333 8.51 -12.65 -16.59
C LEU A 333 9.00 -13.76 -15.64
N LEU A 334 9.70 -14.76 -16.17
CA LEU A 334 10.18 -15.89 -15.37
C LEU A 334 11.20 -15.46 -14.31
N ILE A 335 12.21 -14.67 -14.69
CA ILE A 335 13.23 -14.19 -13.75
C ILE A 335 12.60 -13.34 -12.65
N TYR A 336 11.68 -12.44 -13.03
CA TYR A 336 10.98 -11.59 -12.08
C TYR A 336 10.15 -12.41 -11.09
N SER A 337 9.28 -13.28 -11.60
CA SER A 337 8.41 -14.13 -10.77
C SER A 337 9.21 -15.06 -9.85
N LEU A 338 10.26 -15.71 -10.35
CA LEU A 338 11.11 -16.59 -9.54
C LEU A 338 11.88 -15.82 -8.47
N PHE A 339 12.41 -14.64 -8.79
CA PHE A 339 13.15 -13.82 -7.83
C PHE A 339 12.24 -13.37 -6.68
N PHE A 340 11.03 -12.88 -7.00
CA PHE A 340 10.08 -12.47 -5.97
C PHE A 340 9.57 -13.64 -5.15
N ALA A 341 9.29 -14.77 -5.77
CA ALA A 341 8.90 -15.98 -5.05
C ALA A 341 9.99 -16.48 -4.10
N TRP A 342 11.26 -16.33 -4.48
CA TRP A 342 12.40 -16.67 -3.63
C TRP A 342 12.63 -15.68 -2.48
N ARG A 343 12.40 -14.38 -2.69
CA ARG A 343 12.74 -13.31 -1.73
C ARG A 343 11.59 -12.86 -0.85
N ALA A 344 10.35 -13.26 -1.13
CA ALA A 344 9.20 -12.87 -0.34
C ALA A 344 9.30 -13.38 1.12
N ASN A 345 9.25 -12.46 2.07
CA ASN A 345 9.46 -12.72 3.51
C ASN A 345 8.27 -12.22 4.37
N LEU A 346 7.08 -12.11 3.76
CA LEU A 346 5.82 -11.70 4.39
C LEU A 346 4.83 -12.87 4.38
N ASP A 347 4.27 -13.22 5.55
CA ASP A 347 3.32 -14.33 5.69
C ASP A 347 2.01 -14.08 4.93
N ILE A 348 1.89 -14.64 3.72
CA ILE A 348 0.71 -14.52 2.86
C ILE A 348 -0.52 -15.29 3.37
N GLY A 349 -0.40 -16.05 4.46
CA GLY A 349 -1.58 -16.56 5.19
C GLY A 349 -2.39 -15.44 5.85
N ARG A 350 -1.78 -14.27 6.08
CA ARG A 350 -2.47 -13.08 6.58
C ARG A 350 -3.01 -12.25 5.39
N PRO A 351 -4.33 -12.01 5.31
CA PRO A 351 -4.95 -11.33 4.16
C PRO A 351 -4.32 -9.98 3.80
N LEU A 352 -4.06 -9.11 4.77
CA LEU A 352 -3.42 -7.82 4.51
C LEU A 352 -2.02 -7.98 3.87
N LEU A 353 -1.22 -8.94 4.37
CA LEU A 353 0.14 -9.17 3.87
C LEU A 353 0.12 -9.77 2.46
N LEU A 354 -0.86 -10.62 2.15
CA LEU A 354 -1.10 -11.03 0.76
C LEU A 354 -1.32 -9.79 -0.11
N GLY A 355 -2.24 -8.89 0.26
CA GLY A 355 -2.50 -7.64 -0.47
C GLY A 355 -1.29 -6.71 -0.62
N VAL A 356 -0.33 -6.75 0.31
CA VAL A 356 0.96 -6.04 0.19
C VAL A 356 1.88 -6.72 -0.84
N VAL A 357 1.91 -8.06 -0.87
CA VAL A 357 2.72 -8.81 -1.82
C VAL A 357 2.16 -8.75 -3.24
N GLU A 358 0.84 -8.77 -3.44
CA GLU A 358 0.24 -8.78 -4.78
C GLU A 358 0.71 -7.59 -5.63
N ARG A 359 1.00 -6.44 -5.02
CA ARG A 359 1.49 -5.22 -5.70
C ARG A 359 2.75 -5.48 -6.53
N PHE A 360 3.57 -6.45 -6.14
CA PHE A 360 4.76 -6.82 -6.90
C PHE A 360 4.44 -7.60 -8.17
N TRP A 361 3.25 -8.15 -8.36
CA TRP A 361 2.85 -8.89 -9.57
C TRP A 361 2.45 -8.00 -10.75
N LEU A 362 2.22 -6.70 -10.53
CA LEU A 362 1.88 -5.72 -11.57
C LEU A 362 2.80 -5.77 -12.80
N GLN A 363 4.10 -5.96 -12.58
CA GLN A 363 5.09 -5.95 -13.67
C GLN A 363 5.02 -7.25 -14.48
N SER A 364 4.76 -8.37 -13.83
CA SER A 364 4.47 -9.64 -14.49
C SER A 364 3.18 -9.55 -15.30
N ASP A 365 2.13 -8.90 -14.78
CA ASP A 365 0.86 -8.69 -15.49
C ASP A 365 1.07 -7.93 -16.80
N ALA A 366 1.93 -6.90 -16.80
CA ALA A 366 2.26 -6.14 -18.01
C ALA A 366 2.90 -7.03 -19.10
N ALA A 367 3.82 -7.94 -18.71
CA ALA A 367 4.44 -8.87 -19.65
C ALA A 367 3.42 -9.90 -20.21
N VAL A 368 2.57 -10.46 -19.35
CA VAL A 368 1.50 -11.40 -19.74
C VAL A 368 0.51 -10.71 -20.70
N CYS A 369 0.10 -9.49 -20.41
CA CYS A 369 -0.83 -8.72 -21.26
C CYS A 369 -0.24 -8.40 -22.64
N LEU A 370 1.06 -8.08 -22.73
CA LEU A 370 1.73 -7.92 -24.03
C LEU A 370 1.78 -9.22 -24.82
N LEU A 371 2.13 -10.34 -24.18
CA LEU A 371 2.10 -11.66 -24.82
C LEU A 371 0.69 -12.01 -25.30
N ALA A 372 -0.34 -11.71 -24.52
CA ALA A 372 -1.73 -11.94 -24.92
C ALA A 372 -2.14 -11.09 -26.13
N GLY A 373 -1.74 -9.82 -26.16
CA GLY A 373 -1.97 -8.95 -27.32
C GLY A 373 -1.31 -9.46 -28.60
N LEU A 374 -0.05 -9.91 -28.49
CA LEU A 374 0.63 -10.57 -29.60
C LEU A 374 -0.12 -11.85 -30.02
N GLY A 375 -0.46 -12.71 -29.06
CA GLY A 375 -1.14 -13.97 -29.31
C GLY A 375 -2.50 -13.85 -29.99
N LEU A 376 -3.28 -12.83 -29.65
CA LEU A 376 -4.52 -12.52 -30.36
C LEU A 376 -4.23 -12.22 -31.84
N ASN A 377 -3.29 -11.32 -32.12
CA ASN A 377 -3.00 -10.95 -33.51
C ASN A 377 -2.40 -12.10 -34.33
N ARG A 378 -1.50 -12.89 -33.75
CA ARG A 378 -0.91 -14.06 -34.42
C ARG A 378 -1.99 -15.10 -34.73
N THR A 379 -2.91 -15.35 -33.80
CA THR A 379 -4.04 -16.26 -34.00
C THR A 379 -4.91 -15.79 -35.16
N CYS A 380 -5.34 -14.52 -35.18
CA CYS A 380 -6.11 -13.95 -36.28
C CYS A 380 -5.37 -14.07 -37.64
N SER A 381 -4.06 -13.78 -37.66
CA SER A 381 -3.25 -13.86 -38.88
C SER A 381 -3.13 -15.29 -39.42
N ILE A 382 -3.03 -16.29 -38.54
CA ILE A 382 -2.98 -17.70 -38.93
C ILE A 382 -4.33 -18.18 -39.45
N LEU A 383 -5.43 -17.75 -38.81
CA LEU A 383 -6.79 -18.06 -39.26
C LEU A 383 -7.07 -17.43 -40.63
N GLU A 384 -6.67 -16.17 -40.84
CA GLU A 384 -6.75 -15.52 -42.15
C GLU A 384 -5.97 -16.31 -43.21
N ARG A 385 -4.75 -16.75 -42.90
CA ARG A 385 -3.94 -17.54 -43.84
C ARG A 385 -4.53 -18.91 -44.16
N LYS A 386 -5.22 -19.57 -43.21
CA LYS A 386 -5.77 -20.92 -43.38
C LYS A 386 -7.18 -20.94 -43.95
N LEU A 387 -8.03 -19.99 -43.54
CA LEU A 387 -9.47 -19.98 -43.79
C LEU A 387 -9.91 -18.82 -44.70
N GLY A 388 -9.01 -17.90 -45.03
CA GLY A 388 -9.32 -16.70 -45.80
C GLY A 388 -10.10 -15.65 -44.99
N ASN A 389 -10.59 -14.62 -45.68
CA ASN A 389 -11.43 -13.54 -45.14
C ASN A 389 -10.80 -12.75 -43.95
N GLY A 390 -9.74 -12.01 -44.23
CA GLY A 390 -9.03 -11.20 -43.21
C GLY A 390 -9.91 -10.15 -42.51
N ALA A 391 -10.94 -9.63 -43.18
CA ALA A 391 -11.88 -8.70 -42.56
C ALA A 391 -12.65 -9.35 -41.40
N LEU A 392 -13.14 -10.59 -41.60
CA LEU A 392 -13.84 -11.35 -40.57
C LEU A 392 -12.99 -11.54 -39.31
N TRP A 393 -11.74 -11.99 -39.46
CA TRP A 393 -10.86 -12.26 -38.32
C TRP A 393 -10.42 -11.00 -37.58
N LYS A 394 -10.28 -9.88 -38.29
CA LYS A 394 -10.02 -8.57 -37.67
C LYS A 394 -11.23 -8.08 -36.87
N ILE A 395 -12.45 -8.19 -37.43
CA ILE A 395 -13.69 -7.85 -36.72
C ILE A 395 -13.86 -8.74 -35.50
N ALA A 396 -13.68 -10.06 -35.64
CA ALA A 396 -13.75 -11.00 -34.53
C ALA A 396 -12.72 -10.67 -33.42
N GLY A 397 -11.49 -10.30 -33.79
CA GLY A 397 -10.46 -9.87 -32.83
C GLY A 397 -10.85 -8.60 -32.06
N TRP A 398 -11.45 -7.61 -32.73
CA TRP A 398 -11.98 -6.41 -32.07
C TRP A 398 -13.15 -6.72 -31.15
N LEU A 399 -14.11 -7.54 -31.60
CA LEU A 399 -15.25 -7.96 -30.78
C LEU A 399 -14.80 -8.71 -29.54
N LEU A 400 -13.84 -9.63 -29.67
CA LEU A 400 -13.26 -10.35 -28.53
C LEU A 400 -12.57 -9.38 -27.56
N THR A 401 -11.77 -8.45 -28.08
CA THR A 401 -11.08 -7.44 -27.26
C THR A 401 -12.09 -6.61 -26.47
N ILE A 402 -13.09 -6.03 -27.12
CA ILE A 402 -14.13 -5.22 -26.47
C ILE A 402 -14.90 -6.07 -25.44
N THR A 403 -15.27 -7.31 -25.79
CA THR A 403 -16.02 -8.20 -24.88
C THR A 403 -15.23 -8.49 -23.61
N LEU A 404 -13.95 -8.84 -23.73
CA LEU A 404 -13.08 -9.11 -22.58
C LEU A 404 -12.89 -7.85 -21.72
N LEU A 405 -12.60 -6.70 -22.33
CA LEU A 405 -12.43 -5.45 -21.59
C LEU A 405 -13.71 -5.04 -20.86
N VAL A 406 -14.87 -5.08 -21.53
CA VAL A 406 -16.16 -4.75 -20.90
C VAL A 406 -16.51 -5.72 -19.78
N HIS A 407 -16.21 -7.02 -19.94
CA HIS A 407 -16.41 -8.01 -18.90
C HIS A 407 -15.59 -7.68 -17.65
N ILE A 408 -14.28 -7.47 -17.79
CA ILE A 408 -13.39 -7.19 -16.66
C ILE A 408 -13.67 -5.81 -16.04
N ILE A 409 -14.02 -4.80 -16.83
CA ILE A 409 -14.48 -3.50 -16.29
C ILE A 409 -15.70 -3.71 -15.40
N ARG A 410 -16.70 -4.47 -15.84
CA ARG A 410 -17.93 -4.69 -15.07
C ARG A 410 -17.67 -5.44 -13.76
N THR A 411 -16.76 -6.40 -13.75
CA THR A 411 -16.41 -7.15 -12.53
C THR A 411 -15.68 -6.28 -11.52
N ASN A 412 -14.74 -5.45 -11.99
CA ASN A 412 -13.78 -4.78 -11.11
C ASN A 412 -14.18 -3.34 -10.72
N HIS A 413 -15.04 -2.67 -11.50
CA HIS A 413 -15.35 -1.25 -11.31
C HIS A 413 -15.87 -0.93 -9.90
N LYS A 414 -16.69 -1.79 -9.28
CA LYS A 414 -17.24 -1.53 -7.94
C LYS A 414 -16.13 -1.48 -6.88
N GLU A 415 -15.16 -2.38 -6.95
CA GLU A 415 -14.05 -2.46 -6.00
C GLU A 415 -12.99 -1.38 -6.27
N CYS A 416 -12.73 -1.08 -7.55
CA CYS A 416 -11.71 -0.10 -7.94
C CYS A 416 -12.20 1.35 -7.94
N ASN A 417 -13.50 1.59 -7.75
CA ASN A 417 -14.03 2.95 -7.59
C ASN A 417 -13.83 3.44 -6.15
N LEU A 418 -12.76 4.20 -5.93
CA LEU A 418 -12.37 4.73 -4.62
C LEU A 418 -12.80 6.20 -4.41
N SER A 419 -13.62 6.75 -5.31
CA SER A 419 -13.98 8.19 -5.31
C SER A 419 -14.70 8.70 -4.06
N THR A 420 -15.36 7.80 -3.34
CA THR A 420 -16.05 8.10 -2.07
C THR A 420 -15.31 7.52 -0.86
N ASN A 421 -14.20 6.82 -1.07
CA ASN A 421 -13.43 6.23 0.01
C ASN A 421 -12.70 7.34 0.78
N SER A 422 -13.00 7.41 2.08
CA SER A 422 -12.43 8.37 3.04
C SER A 422 -12.13 7.70 4.38
N VAL A 423 -12.15 6.38 4.45
CA VAL A 423 -12.14 5.61 5.70
C VAL A 423 -10.85 5.84 6.49
N VAL A 424 -9.70 5.77 5.82
CA VAL A 424 -8.38 5.99 6.45
C VAL A 424 -8.22 7.45 6.91
N GLU A 425 -8.74 8.40 6.14
CA GLU A 425 -8.73 9.82 6.52
C GLU A 425 -9.61 10.07 7.75
N LYS A 426 -10.84 9.55 7.76
CA LYS A 426 -11.74 9.59 8.92
C LYS A 426 -11.10 8.95 10.15
N PHE A 427 -10.46 7.79 9.99
CA PHE A 427 -9.74 7.13 11.07
C PHE A 427 -8.71 8.07 11.69
N GLY A 428 -7.83 8.67 10.88
CA GLY A 428 -6.82 9.61 11.37
C GLY A 428 -7.41 10.86 12.02
N LEU A 429 -8.50 11.41 11.45
CA LEU A 429 -9.21 12.58 12.00
C LEU A 429 -9.82 12.28 13.38
N GLU A 430 -10.48 11.13 13.54
CA GLU A 430 -11.09 10.71 14.81
C GLU A 430 -10.01 10.48 15.89
N LEU A 431 -8.88 9.86 15.53
CA LEU A 431 -7.74 9.69 16.44
C LEU A 431 -7.19 11.05 16.90
N LEU A 432 -6.89 11.94 15.94
CA LEU A 432 -6.38 13.28 16.24
C LEU A 432 -7.38 14.13 17.02
N ALA A 433 -8.68 14.04 16.74
CA ALA A 433 -9.71 14.80 17.46
C ALA A 433 -9.90 14.32 18.90
N SER A 434 -9.71 13.02 19.16
CA SER A 434 -9.97 12.42 20.47
C SER A 434 -8.98 12.83 21.57
N VAL A 435 -7.71 13.07 21.22
CA VAL A 435 -6.66 13.32 22.21
C VAL A 435 -6.70 14.77 22.75
N PRO A 436 -6.37 14.99 24.04
CA PRO A 436 -6.27 16.33 24.63
C PRO A 436 -5.29 17.25 23.89
N LYS A 437 -5.43 18.56 24.15
CA LYS A 437 -4.50 19.56 23.61
C LYS A 437 -3.08 19.33 24.10
N ASN A 438 -2.08 19.64 23.26
CA ASN A 438 -0.65 19.55 23.59
C ASN A 438 -0.14 18.13 23.93
N SER A 439 -0.85 17.08 23.51
CA SER A 439 -0.45 15.68 23.77
C SER A 439 0.70 15.21 22.89
N ILE A 440 1.40 14.16 23.34
CA ILE A 440 2.32 13.35 22.52
C ILE A 440 1.57 12.09 22.09
N ILE A 441 1.62 11.77 20.81
CA ILE A 441 1.06 10.54 20.24
C ILE A 441 2.22 9.66 19.77
N LEU A 442 2.37 8.50 20.39
CA LEU A 442 3.29 7.45 19.98
C LEU A 442 2.60 6.59 18.91
N THR A 443 2.99 6.76 17.65
CA THR A 443 2.45 5.98 16.53
C THR A 443 3.26 4.71 16.28
N ARG A 444 2.59 3.63 15.90
CA ARG A 444 3.22 2.35 15.54
C ARG A 444 2.59 1.78 14.28
N GLY A 445 3.42 1.32 13.34
CA GLY A 445 2.98 0.77 12.07
C GLY A 445 2.38 1.80 11.11
N ASP A 446 2.17 1.35 9.88
CA ASP A 446 1.84 2.22 8.74
C ASP A 446 0.51 2.96 8.90
N LEU A 447 -0.52 2.30 9.44
CA LEU A 447 -1.86 2.86 9.47
C LEU A 447 -1.93 4.17 10.29
N PRO A 448 -1.65 4.19 11.61
CA PRO A 448 -1.69 5.44 12.36
C PRO A 448 -0.48 6.32 12.02
N GLY A 449 0.70 5.75 11.74
CA GLY A 449 1.89 6.54 11.41
C GLY A 449 1.68 7.41 10.17
N ASN A 450 1.30 6.80 9.04
CA ASN A 450 1.25 7.49 7.76
C ASN A 450 0.00 8.36 7.60
N SER A 451 -1.16 7.93 8.12
CA SER A 451 -2.40 8.71 8.05
C SER A 451 -2.35 9.98 8.91
N LEU A 452 -1.89 9.88 10.16
CA LEU A 452 -1.78 11.03 11.06
C LEU A 452 -0.72 12.00 10.54
N ARG A 453 0.39 11.49 10.03
CA ARG A 453 1.47 12.31 9.47
C ARG A 453 0.99 13.17 8.29
N TYR A 454 0.23 12.58 7.36
CA TYR A 454 -0.38 13.33 6.27
C TYR A 454 -1.32 14.43 6.79
N LEU A 455 -2.26 14.07 7.67
CA LEU A 455 -3.22 15.03 8.22
C LEU A 455 -2.51 16.17 8.98
N HIS A 456 -1.52 15.84 9.77
CA HIS A 456 -0.83 16.79 10.62
C HIS A 456 0.12 17.71 9.85
N TYR A 457 0.94 17.17 8.94
CA TYR A 457 1.96 17.95 8.25
C TYR A 457 1.50 18.53 6.90
N CYS A 458 0.64 17.85 6.14
CA CYS A 458 0.12 18.39 4.87
C CYS A 458 -1.17 19.19 5.02
N GLN A 459 -2.05 18.81 5.96
CA GLN A 459 -3.37 19.44 6.13
C GLN A 459 -3.45 20.34 7.38
N ASP A 460 -2.36 20.47 8.13
CA ASP A 460 -2.28 21.28 9.36
C ASP A 460 -3.36 20.92 10.41
N VAL A 461 -3.72 19.63 10.48
CA VAL A 461 -4.68 19.14 11.47
C VAL A 461 -3.98 18.95 12.81
N ARG A 462 -4.52 19.60 13.85
CA ARG A 462 -4.01 19.51 15.24
C ARG A 462 -2.50 19.84 15.36
N PRO A 463 -2.03 21.03 14.94
CA PRO A 463 -0.61 21.41 15.04
C PRO A 463 -0.09 21.48 16.50
N ASP A 464 -0.98 21.43 17.49
CA ASP A 464 -0.66 21.42 18.91
C ASP A 464 -0.11 20.07 19.43
N VAL A 465 -0.43 18.95 18.76
CA VAL A 465 0.06 17.62 19.18
C VAL A 465 1.45 17.34 18.61
N ARG A 466 2.13 16.33 19.16
CA ARG A 466 3.43 15.85 18.65
C ARG A 466 3.33 14.38 18.28
N LEU A 467 3.63 14.06 17.02
CA LEU A 467 3.67 12.69 16.53
C LEU A 467 5.08 12.14 16.68
N VAL A 468 5.23 11.11 17.52
CA VAL A 468 6.51 10.43 17.74
C VAL A 468 6.36 8.99 17.26
N ASP A 469 7.24 8.58 16.37
CA ASP A 469 7.18 7.28 15.73
C ASP A 469 7.97 6.25 16.56
N GLN A 470 7.28 5.24 17.07
CA GLN A 470 7.83 4.22 17.95
C GLN A 470 8.94 3.41 17.26
N GLU A 471 8.73 3.06 15.99
CA GLU A 471 9.67 2.21 15.26
C GLU A 471 10.86 3.04 14.78
N MET A 472 10.62 4.27 14.34
CA MET A 472 11.72 5.12 13.86
C MET A 472 12.62 5.60 14.98
N MET A 473 12.11 5.86 16.20
CA MET A 473 12.99 6.32 17.27
C MET A 473 14.01 5.28 17.75
N THR A 474 13.91 4.02 17.28
CA THR A 474 14.96 3.00 17.48
C THR A 474 16.20 3.24 16.63
N TYR A 475 16.11 4.07 15.59
CA TYR A 475 17.24 4.41 14.75
C TYR A 475 17.98 5.64 15.28
N SER A 476 19.31 5.57 15.31
CA SER A 476 20.18 6.65 15.81
C SER A 476 20.06 7.97 15.05
N TRP A 477 19.57 7.93 13.80
CA TRP A 477 19.34 9.13 13.00
C TRP A 477 18.05 9.87 13.36
N TYR A 478 17.05 9.21 13.97
CA TYR A 478 15.70 9.76 14.12
C TYR A 478 15.69 11.03 14.96
N ILE A 479 16.23 10.98 16.18
CA ILE A 479 16.25 12.14 17.09
C ILE A 479 17.20 13.20 16.54
N ALA A 480 18.34 12.80 15.99
CA ALA A 480 19.30 13.72 15.40
C ALA A 480 18.71 14.54 14.24
N LYS A 481 17.85 13.93 13.42
CA LYS A 481 17.20 14.59 12.27
C LYS A 481 15.90 15.27 12.63
N LEU A 482 15.01 14.58 13.33
CA LEU A 482 13.62 15.00 13.52
C LEU A 482 13.36 15.61 14.90
N GLY A 483 14.25 15.43 15.88
CA GLY A 483 14.03 15.90 17.25
C GLY A 483 13.78 17.42 17.35
N HIS A 484 14.46 18.23 16.52
CA HIS A 484 14.26 19.68 16.51
C HIS A 484 12.91 20.13 15.92
N HIS A 485 12.27 19.28 15.10
CA HIS A 485 10.90 19.50 14.59
C HIS A 485 9.83 19.12 15.63
N LEU A 486 10.21 18.38 16.67
CA LEU A 486 9.32 17.89 17.73
C LEU A 486 9.39 18.80 18.97
N GLU A 487 9.08 20.08 18.79
CA GLU A 487 9.22 21.09 19.85
C GLU A 487 8.47 20.72 21.14
N GLY A 488 9.19 20.78 22.27
CA GLY A 488 8.66 20.45 23.59
C GLY A 488 8.47 18.96 23.86
N VAL A 489 9.07 18.08 23.03
CA VAL A 489 9.33 16.68 23.35
C VAL A 489 10.78 16.53 23.78
N HIS A 490 11.02 15.93 24.94
CA HIS A 490 12.35 15.73 25.49
C HIS A 490 12.76 14.26 25.37
N PHE A 491 13.81 14.00 24.59
CA PHE A 491 14.40 12.68 24.46
C PHE A 491 15.61 12.54 25.38
N PRO A 492 15.65 11.53 26.28
CA PRO A 492 16.74 11.40 27.26
C PRO A 492 18.01 10.74 26.71
N GLY A 493 18.00 10.29 25.45
CA GLY A 493 19.16 9.72 24.77
C GLY A 493 19.10 9.94 23.25
N ARG A 494 19.98 9.27 22.51
CA ARG A 494 20.11 9.41 21.05
C ARG A 494 19.09 8.57 20.27
N TYR A 495 18.66 7.44 20.82
CA TYR A 495 17.63 6.57 20.26
C TYR A 495 17.06 5.65 21.35
N TRP A 496 15.86 5.14 21.11
CA TRP A 496 15.18 4.18 21.98
C TRP A 496 15.76 2.79 21.73
N ASP A 497 16.27 2.16 22.79
CA ASP A 497 16.58 0.73 22.75
C ASP A 497 15.54 -0.02 23.58
N PRO A 498 14.63 -0.79 22.96
CA PRO A 498 13.60 -1.50 23.69
C PRO A 498 14.15 -2.75 24.42
N VAL A 499 15.39 -3.18 24.16
CA VAL A 499 16.00 -4.37 24.75
C VAL A 499 17.10 -4.00 25.74
N GLU A 500 18.07 -3.17 25.34
CA GLU A 500 19.29 -2.84 26.11
C GLU A 500 19.38 -1.34 26.47
N SER A 501 18.37 -0.85 27.18
CA SER A 501 18.23 0.58 27.52
C SER A 501 19.23 1.15 28.55
N GLU A 502 20.11 0.33 29.12
CA GLU A 502 21.14 0.75 30.09
C GLU A 502 22.46 1.18 29.44
N GLU A 503 22.57 1.03 28.11
CA GLU A 503 23.75 1.48 27.37
C GLU A 503 23.91 3.01 27.38
N LYS A 504 25.16 3.45 27.34
CA LYS A 504 25.49 4.88 27.27
C LYS A 504 24.93 5.43 25.96
N HIS A 505 24.04 6.42 26.06
CA HIS A 505 23.37 7.14 24.96
C HIS A 505 22.05 6.55 24.43
N THR A 506 21.54 5.44 24.98
CA THR A 506 20.17 4.96 24.67
C THR A 506 19.19 5.40 25.76
N PHE A 507 17.90 5.13 25.56
CA PHE A 507 16.89 5.29 26.60
C PHE A 507 15.78 4.25 26.48
N SER A 508 15.06 4.04 27.58
CA SER A 508 13.83 3.23 27.63
C SER A 508 12.58 4.09 27.57
N LEU A 509 11.43 3.46 27.28
CA LEU A 509 10.12 4.12 27.30
C LEU A 509 9.83 4.74 28.68
N LYS A 510 10.21 4.08 29.78
CA LYS A 510 10.13 4.66 31.13
C LYS A 510 10.87 5.99 31.22
N ASN A 511 12.10 6.05 30.72
CA ASN A 511 12.90 7.27 30.76
C ASN A 511 12.25 8.36 29.90
N PHE A 512 11.76 8.02 28.71
CA PHE A 512 11.04 8.95 27.84
C PHE A 512 9.81 9.57 28.55
N LEU A 513 8.97 8.75 29.18
CA LEU A 513 7.78 9.22 29.90
C LEU A 513 8.15 10.14 31.08
N LEU A 514 9.22 9.82 31.81
CA LEU A 514 9.69 10.64 32.94
C LEU A 514 10.24 12.01 32.53
N HIS A 515 10.74 12.15 31.30
CA HIS A 515 11.26 13.42 30.77
C HIS A 515 10.18 14.27 30.08
N ASN A 516 8.95 13.77 29.96
CA ASN A 516 7.83 14.49 29.37
C ASN A 516 6.63 14.63 30.33
N PRO A 517 6.81 15.01 31.61
CA PRO A 517 5.71 15.05 32.59
C PRO A 517 4.65 16.11 32.27
N GLN A 518 4.99 17.13 31.47
CA GLN A 518 4.11 18.24 31.11
C GLN A 518 3.13 17.94 29.98
N ARG A 519 3.24 16.79 29.30
CA ARG A 519 2.36 16.40 28.19
C ARG A 519 1.74 15.03 28.47
N ASP A 520 0.45 14.90 28.17
CA ASP A 520 -0.19 13.59 28.16
C ASP A 520 0.36 12.77 27.00
N VAL A 521 0.73 11.51 27.25
CA VAL A 521 1.31 10.60 26.25
C VAL A 521 0.32 9.48 25.93
N PHE A 522 0.01 9.32 24.65
CA PHE A 522 -0.90 8.29 24.14
C PHE A 522 -0.15 7.36 23.19
N ALA A 523 -0.30 6.05 23.35
CA ALA A 523 0.24 5.05 22.44
C ALA A 523 -0.85 4.45 21.57
N CYS A 524 -0.77 4.59 20.25
CA CYS A 524 -1.79 4.12 19.33
C CYS A 524 -1.39 2.78 18.72
N ILE A 525 -2.33 1.82 18.71
CA ILE A 525 -2.10 0.42 18.29
C ILE A 525 -1.01 -0.25 19.14
N GLY A 526 -1.04 0.06 20.44
CA GLY A 526 -0.23 -0.59 21.45
C GLY A 526 1.24 -0.13 21.50
N LEU A 527 2.01 -0.90 22.27
CA LEU A 527 3.44 -0.71 22.54
C LEU A 527 4.18 -2.00 22.18
N PRO A 528 5.48 -1.94 21.81
CA PRO A 528 6.33 -3.13 21.67
C PRO A 528 6.35 -3.94 22.97
N ASP A 529 6.39 -5.27 22.84
CA ASP A 529 6.44 -6.18 23.98
C ASP A 529 7.86 -6.27 24.58
N GLU A 530 8.86 -5.84 23.80
CA GLU A 530 10.27 -5.88 24.15
C GLU A 530 10.60 -4.93 25.32
N ASP A 531 10.05 -3.70 25.31
CA ASP A 531 10.30 -2.72 26.38
C ASP A 531 9.23 -2.78 27.48
N GLN A 532 9.56 -3.48 28.56
CA GLN A 532 8.72 -3.58 29.77
C GLN A 532 9.15 -2.62 30.89
N SER A 533 10.08 -1.68 30.63
CA SER A 533 10.67 -0.80 31.65
C SER A 533 9.66 0.08 32.38
N TRP A 534 8.55 0.41 31.72
CA TRP A 534 7.53 1.35 32.19
C TRP A 534 6.50 0.73 33.13
N VAL A 535 6.29 -0.60 33.07
CA VAL A 535 5.16 -1.32 33.71
C VAL A 535 5.09 -1.11 35.23
N GLN A 536 6.22 -0.90 35.90
CA GLN A 536 6.25 -0.67 37.36
C GLN A 536 5.86 0.76 37.77
N ARG A 537 6.05 1.75 36.89
CA ARG A 537 5.85 3.18 37.21
C ARG A 537 4.67 3.82 36.49
N PHE A 538 4.25 3.22 35.38
CA PHE A 538 3.15 3.71 34.56
C PHE A 538 2.09 2.63 34.36
N SER A 539 0.84 3.05 34.28
CA SER A 539 -0.32 2.27 33.90
C SER A 539 -0.79 2.68 32.51
N ARG A 540 -1.42 1.73 31.84
CA ARG A 540 -2.00 1.90 30.51
C ARG A 540 -3.52 1.92 30.63
N TRP A 541 -4.15 3.07 30.40
CA TRP A 541 -5.61 3.20 30.44
C TRP A 541 -6.15 3.30 29.01
N PRO A 542 -7.13 2.47 28.62
CA PRO A 542 -7.63 2.48 27.24
C PRO A 542 -8.29 3.81 26.90
N PHE A 543 -8.03 4.30 25.69
CA PHE A 543 -8.55 5.55 25.16
C PHE A 543 -8.86 5.39 23.65
N GLY A 544 -9.82 4.51 23.36
CA GLY A 544 -10.20 4.17 21.99
C GLY A 544 -9.17 3.27 21.31
N VAL A 545 -8.68 3.67 20.13
CA VAL A 545 -7.61 2.97 19.42
C VAL A 545 -6.28 3.12 20.16
N CYS A 546 -6.10 4.23 20.88
CA CYS A 546 -4.90 4.51 21.63
C CYS A 546 -5.06 4.16 23.12
N ASP A 547 -3.95 4.15 23.83
CA ASP A 547 -3.89 3.97 25.27
C ASP A 547 -3.20 5.18 25.92
N PHE A 548 -3.78 5.69 26.99
CA PHE A 548 -3.19 6.76 27.80
C PHE A 548 -2.15 6.18 28.76
N LEU A 549 -0.91 6.65 28.67
CA LEU A 549 0.19 6.25 29.54
C LEU A 549 0.29 7.22 30.71
N THR A 550 0.00 6.74 31.91
CA THR A 550 -0.11 7.58 33.11
C THR A 550 0.64 7.00 34.30
N PRO A 551 1.22 7.81 35.20
CA PRO A 551 1.86 7.29 36.42
C PRO A 551 0.90 6.41 37.24
N VAL A 552 1.41 5.33 37.84
CA VAL A 552 0.63 4.40 38.68
C VAL A 552 0.02 5.08 39.92
N GLN A 553 0.59 6.21 40.35
CA GLN A 553 0.08 7.01 41.47
C GLN A 553 -1.16 7.85 41.09
N LYS A 554 -1.44 8.03 39.79
CA LYS A 554 -2.61 8.79 39.35
C LYS A 554 -3.87 8.00 39.71
N LYS A 555 -4.76 8.64 40.49
CA LYS A 555 -5.99 8.01 40.95
C LYS A 555 -6.90 7.69 39.75
N PHE A 556 -7.29 6.42 39.61
CA PHE A 556 -8.20 5.96 38.58
C PHE A 556 -9.65 6.02 39.10
N HIS A 557 -10.52 6.70 38.34
CA HIS A 557 -11.94 6.82 38.63
C HIS A 557 -12.72 6.06 37.54
N PRO A 558 -13.17 4.82 37.81
CA PRO A 558 -13.73 3.93 36.79
C PRO A 558 -14.93 4.50 36.05
N GLU A 559 -15.90 5.06 36.79
CA GLU A 559 -17.14 5.60 36.23
C GLU A 559 -16.88 6.83 35.34
N ASP A 560 -16.05 7.77 35.80
CA ASP A 560 -15.66 8.95 35.03
C ASP A 560 -14.91 8.55 33.75
N TRP A 561 -14.03 7.56 33.85
CA TRP A 561 -13.28 7.06 32.69
C TRP A 561 -14.16 6.33 31.69
N ALA A 562 -15.12 5.53 32.17
CA ALA A 562 -16.13 4.89 31.34
C ALA A 562 -16.97 5.92 30.60
N GLN A 563 -17.44 6.97 31.28
CA GLN A 563 -18.21 8.04 30.66
C GLN A 563 -17.38 8.79 29.61
N ARG A 564 -16.12 9.12 29.92
CA ARG A 564 -15.21 9.83 29.02
C ARG A 564 -14.90 9.05 27.73
N THR A 565 -14.85 7.73 27.79
CA THR A 565 -14.43 6.88 26.65
C THR A 565 -15.60 6.26 25.88
N ARG A 566 -16.84 6.32 26.38
CA ARG A 566 -18.03 5.67 25.80
C ARG A 566 -18.30 6.05 24.34
N HIS A 567 -18.09 7.32 23.97
CA HIS A 567 -18.35 7.85 22.63
C HIS A 567 -17.17 8.64 22.10
N ILE A 568 -15.97 8.09 22.26
CA ILE A 568 -14.72 8.77 21.89
C ILE A 568 -14.59 9.04 20.38
N TYR A 569 -15.21 8.20 19.54
CA TYR A 569 -15.18 8.31 18.09
C TYR A 569 -16.57 8.36 17.49
N ASN A 570 -16.75 9.22 16.50
CA ASN A 570 -17.94 9.27 15.65
C ASN A 570 -17.78 8.34 14.44
N TRP A 571 -17.75 7.04 14.69
CA TRP A 571 -17.50 6.03 13.65
C TRP A 571 -18.78 5.33 13.18
N SER A 572 -19.15 5.50 11.91
CA SER A 572 -20.39 4.97 11.32
C SER A 572 -20.17 3.89 10.26
N GLU A 573 -18.92 3.51 9.96
CA GLU A 573 -18.65 2.53 8.91
C GLU A 573 -19.08 1.12 9.35
N PRO A 574 -19.86 0.37 8.55
CA PRO A 574 -20.29 -0.99 8.90
C PRO A 574 -19.09 -1.93 9.07
N HIS A 575 -19.12 -2.81 10.08
CA HIS A 575 -17.97 -3.66 10.42
C HIS A 575 -17.41 -4.50 9.24
N ASN A 576 -18.27 -5.10 8.42
CA ASN A 576 -17.87 -6.03 7.36
C ASN A 576 -17.99 -5.45 5.93
N SER A 577 -17.80 -4.14 5.75
CA SER A 577 -17.99 -3.49 4.44
C SER A 577 -16.76 -3.43 3.52
N PHE A 578 -15.56 -3.74 4.02
CA PHE A 578 -14.30 -3.58 3.28
C PHE A 578 -13.62 -4.91 2.99
N SER A 579 -12.87 -4.95 1.88
CA SER A 579 -12.07 -6.12 1.47
C SER A 579 -11.07 -6.51 2.55
N VAL A 580 -10.94 -7.81 2.82
CA VAL A 580 -10.02 -8.35 3.84
C VAL A 580 -8.53 -8.07 3.55
N LEU A 581 -8.20 -7.74 2.30
CA LEU A 581 -6.84 -7.41 1.86
C LEU A 581 -6.49 -5.91 2.03
N SER A 582 -7.45 -5.09 2.48
CA SER A 582 -7.36 -3.62 2.43
C SER A 582 -7.01 -2.97 3.76
N TRP A 583 -6.41 -1.78 3.71
CA TRP A 583 -6.15 -0.98 4.91
C TRP A 583 -7.42 -0.39 5.51
N GLU A 584 -8.46 -0.18 4.71
CA GLU A 584 -9.79 0.23 5.14
C GLU A 584 -10.40 -0.79 6.09
N ARG A 585 -10.20 -2.10 5.82
CA ARG A 585 -10.62 -3.16 6.73
C ARG A 585 -9.89 -3.06 8.07
N VAL A 586 -8.59 -2.82 8.06
CA VAL A 586 -7.77 -2.70 9.28
C VAL A 586 -8.22 -1.49 10.10
N ALA A 587 -8.36 -0.33 9.46
CA ALA A 587 -8.83 0.90 10.11
C ALA A 587 -10.23 0.71 10.72
N ASN A 588 -11.13 0.09 9.98
CA ASN A 588 -12.48 -0.18 10.46
C ASN A 588 -12.45 -1.16 11.65
N GLU A 589 -11.68 -2.25 11.58
CA GLU A 589 -11.54 -3.20 12.67
C GLU A 589 -11.01 -2.53 13.95
N GLU A 590 -9.97 -1.71 13.84
CA GLU A 590 -9.42 -0.96 14.99
C GLU A 590 -10.48 -0.06 15.65
N MET A 591 -11.29 0.64 14.83
CA MET A 591 -12.37 1.51 15.34
C MET A 591 -13.50 0.72 15.99
N TRP A 592 -13.81 -0.48 15.48
CA TRP A 592 -14.77 -1.38 16.12
C TRP A 592 -14.20 -1.92 17.44
N GLN A 593 -13.00 -2.48 17.45
CA GLN A 593 -12.38 -3.01 18.67
C GLN A 593 -12.19 -1.93 19.75
N ALA A 594 -11.90 -0.68 19.36
CA ALA A 594 -11.79 0.47 20.26
C ALA A 594 -13.01 0.65 21.18
N ARG A 595 -14.22 0.32 20.72
CA ARG A 595 -15.46 0.48 21.50
C ARG A 595 -15.48 -0.36 22.77
N MET A 596 -14.86 -1.55 22.74
CA MET A 596 -14.88 -2.49 23.85
C MET A 596 -13.68 -2.38 24.80
N LYS A 597 -12.62 -1.65 24.45
CA LYS A 597 -11.37 -1.64 25.23
C LYS A 597 -11.58 -1.20 26.68
N THR A 598 -12.41 -0.18 26.94
CA THR A 598 -12.71 0.26 28.31
C THR A 598 -13.46 -0.81 29.10
N ALA A 599 -14.49 -1.44 28.52
CA ALA A 599 -15.23 -2.50 29.18
C ALA A 599 -14.34 -3.70 29.51
N PHE A 600 -13.41 -4.05 28.61
CA PHE A 600 -12.43 -5.11 28.82
C PHE A 600 -11.42 -4.76 29.92
N PHE A 601 -10.87 -3.55 29.89
CA PHE A 601 -9.94 -3.08 30.92
C PHE A 601 -10.57 -3.10 32.32
N LEU A 602 -11.80 -2.64 32.46
CA LEU A 602 -12.52 -2.66 33.74
C LEU A 602 -12.79 -4.10 34.22
N PHE A 603 -13.04 -5.03 33.31
CA PHE A 603 -13.19 -6.44 33.63
C PHE A 603 -11.88 -7.05 34.17
N ASP A 604 -10.75 -6.83 33.48
CA ASP A 604 -9.43 -7.31 33.92
C ASP A 604 -8.99 -6.65 35.25
N LEU A 605 -9.28 -5.36 35.42
CA LEU A 605 -9.05 -4.67 36.69
C LEU A 605 -9.86 -5.30 37.83
N ALA A 606 -11.13 -5.65 37.58
CA ALA A 606 -11.97 -6.32 38.56
C ALA A 606 -11.41 -7.70 38.97
N GLU A 607 -10.87 -8.48 38.03
CA GLU A 607 -10.29 -9.79 38.34
C GLU A 607 -9.12 -9.70 39.35
N ARG A 608 -8.38 -8.59 39.34
CA ARG A 608 -7.23 -8.33 40.21
C ARG A 608 -7.59 -7.68 41.55
N MET A 609 -8.83 -7.21 41.71
CA MET A 609 -9.29 -6.55 42.94
C MET A 609 -10.05 -7.50 43.88
N MET A 610 -10.22 -7.07 45.14
CA MET A 610 -11.00 -7.75 46.18
C MET A 610 -12.05 -6.81 46.79
N GLY A 611 -13.07 -7.38 47.43
CA GLY A 611 -14.11 -6.62 48.14
C GLY A 611 -15.16 -5.95 47.23
N GLU A 612 -15.85 -4.93 47.73
CA GLU A 612 -16.97 -4.26 47.05
C GLU A 612 -16.55 -3.59 45.72
N ALA A 613 -15.33 -3.08 45.65
CA ALA A 613 -14.79 -2.46 44.42
C ALA A 613 -14.76 -3.45 43.24
N LYS A 614 -14.54 -4.75 43.52
CA LYS A 614 -14.57 -5.81 42.50
C LYS A 614 -15.97 -5.95 41.87
N ALA A 615 -16.99 -6.01 42.72
CA ALA A 615 -18.38 -6.14 42.28
C ALA A 615 -18.80 -4.95 41.41
N ARG A 616 -18.46 -3.74 41.85
CA ARG A 616 -18.77 -2.51 41.12
C ARG A 616 -18.10 -2.44 39.74
N LEU A 617 -16.85 -2.86 39.63
CA LEU A 617 -16.13 -2.87 38.34
C LEU A 617 -16.71 -3.89 37.36
N PHE A 618 -17.09 -5.09 37.82
CA PHE A 618 -17.78 -6.05 36.95
C PHE A 618 -19.16 -5.55 36.51
N GLU A 619 -19.90 -4.89 37.39
CA GLU A 619 -21.18 -4.27 37.04
C GLU A 619 -21.01 -3.18 35.97
N LEU A 620 -19.99 -2.32 36.10
CA LEU A 620 -19.69 -1.28 35.13
C LEU A 620 -19.26 -1.89 33.78
N SER A 621 -18.39 -2.89 33.79
CA SER A 621 -17.97 -3.62 32.60
C SER A 621 -19.14 -4.31 31.90
N TYR A 622 -20.00 -5.03 32.63
CA TYR A 622 -21.22 -5.64 32.12
C TYR A 622 -22.14 -4.60 31.47
N THR A 623 -22.37 -3.46 32.15
CA THR A 623 -23.24 -2.39 31.64
C THR A 623 -22.73 -1.83 30.32
N LEU A 624 -21.42 -1.58 30.22
CA LEU A 624 -20.80 -1.11 28.98
C LEU A 624 -20.88 -2.15 27.87
N TYR A 625 -20.56 -3.41 28.14
CA TYR A 625 -20.65 -4.48 27.14
C TYR A 625 -22.08 -4.65 26.63
N LYS A 626 -23.06 -4.66 27.53
CA LYS A 626 -24.47 -4.79 27.19
C LYS A 626 -24.93 -3.64 26.30
N ASP A 627 -24.66 -2.40 26.71
CA ASP A 627 -24.99 -1.20 25.94
C ASP A 627 -24.40 -1.26 24.52
N ILE A 628 -23.13 -1.61 24.40
CA ILE A 628 -22.43 -1.73 23.12
C ILE A 628 -23.06 -2.81 22.23
N VAL A 629 -23.31 -4.02 22.77
CA VAL A 629 -23.85 -5.15 22.00
C VAL A 629 -25.32 -4.92 21.62
N GLU A 630 -26.11 -4.25 22.46
CA GLU A 630 -27.52 -3.94 22.18
C GLU A 630 -27.69 -2.78 21.19
N THR A 631 -26.71 -1.87 21.11
CA THR A 631 -26.75 -0.72 20.19
C THR A 631 -26.57 -1.11 18.73
N TYR A 632 -25.75 -2.13 18.44
CA TYR A 632 -25.36 -2.48 17.08
C TYR A 632 -25.90 -3.84 16.65
N SER A 633 -26.37 -3.94 15.41
CA SER A 633 -26.87 -5.20 14.83
C SER A 633 -25.78 -6.07 14.20
N GLN A 634 -24.71 -5.45 13.70
CA GLN A 634 -23.54 -6.13 13.14
C GLN A 634 -22.29 -5.66 13.87
N TYR A 635 -21.56 -6.61 14.44
CA TYR A 635 -20.40 -6.33 15.28
C TYR A 635 -19.43 -7.54 15.30
N PRO A 636 -18.16 -7.33 15.70
CA PRO A 636 -17.17 -8.39 15.85
C PRO A 636 -17.63 -9.56 16.73
N SER A 637 -17.30 -10.80 16.35
CA SER A 637 -17.76 -12.01 17.06
C SER A 637 -17.31 -12.06 18.53
N ASN A 638 -16.09 -11.59 18.83
CA ASN A 638 -15.52 -11.56 20.17
C ASN A 638 -16.35 -10.75 21.19
N TRP A 639 -17.20 -9.83 20.75
CA TRP A 639 -18.09 -9.06 21.62
C TRP A 639 -19.10 -9.93 22.37
N ASP A 640 -19.67 -10.93 21.68
CA ASP A 640 -20.60 -11.88 22.31
C ASP A 640 -19.89 -12.69 23.41
N LYS A 641 -18.65 -13.14 23.13
CA LYS A 641 -17.83 -13.87 24.11
C LYS A 641 -17.56 -13.02 25.36
N ASN A 642 -17.17 -11.76 25.17
CA ASN A 642 -16.83 -10.86 26.28
C ASN A 642 -18.05 -10.49 27.13
N LEU A 643 -19.20 -10.22 26.51
CA LEU A 643 -20.44 -9.99 27.25
C LEU A 643 -20.87 -11.24 28.04
N ALA A 644 -20.75 -12.43 27.45
CA ALA A 644 -21.08 -13.67 28.14
C ALA A 644 -20.20 -13.92 29.37
N LEU A 645 -18.90 -13.61 29.29
CA LEU A 645 -17.96 -13.67 30.42
C LEU A 645 -18.31 -12.64 31.51
N ALA A 646 -18.67 -11.41 31.14
CA ALA A 646 -19.10 -10.39 32.09
C ALA A 646 -20.35 -10.81 32.88
N CYS A 647 -21.35 -11.38 32.19
CA CYS A 647 -22.54 -11.95 32.84
C CYS A 647 -22.20 -13.06 33.83
N GLU A 648 -21.28 -13.95 33.44
CA GLU A 648 -20.87 -15.11 34.22
C GLU A 648 -20.15 -14.69 35.51
N ARG A 649 -19.25 -13.70 35.43
CA ARG A 649 -18.57 -13.15 36.61
C ARG A 649 -19.53 -12.44 37.55
N LEU A 650 -20.47 -11.67 37.01
CA LEU A 650 -21.46 -10.97 37.83
C LEU A 650 -22.40 -11.94 38.54
N LEU A 651 -22.79 -13.04 37.89
CA LEU A 651 -23.59 -14.12 38.48
C LEU A 651 -22.90 -14.73 39.71
N ARG A 652 -21.60 -15.06 39.60
CA ARG A 652 -20.84 -15.67 40.71
C ARG A 652 -20.74 -14.78 41.96
N LEU A 653 -20.88 -13.46 41.79
CA LEU A 653 -20.79 -12.50 42.90
C LEU A 653 -22.12 -12.29 43.63
N GLY A 654 -23.24 -12.83 43.12
CA GLY A 654 -24.54 -12.77 43.82
C GLY A 654 -25.11 -11.35 43.96
N HIS A 655 -24.91 -10.48 42.95
CA HIS A 655 -25.29 -9.07 43.02
C HIS A 655 -26.80 -8.85 43.15
N GLN A 656 -27.25 -8.01 44.10
CA GLN A 656 -28.68 -7.78 44.40
C GLN A 656 -29.46 -7.04 43.30
N GLY A 657 -28.76 -6.40 42.34
CA GLY A 657 -29.38 -5.56 41.29
C GLY A 657 -29.83 -6.29 40.02
N TYR A 658 -29.42 -7.56 39.81
CA TYR A 658 -29.71 -8.32 38.59
C TYR A 658 -30.21 -9.72 38.93
N SER A 659 -31.24 -10.19 38.22
CA SER A 659 -31.76 -11.54 38.46
C SER A 659 -30.80 -12.61 37.93
N ALA A 660 -30.52 -13.63 38.73
CA ALA A 660 -29.66 -14.75 38.32
C ALA A 660 -30.13 -15.41 37.02
N ASP A 661 -31.45 -15.56 36.81
CA ASP A 661 -32.01 -16.10 35.56
C ASP A 661 -31.70 -15.22 34.34
N SER A 662 -31.72 -13.89 34.49
CA SER A 662 -31.39 -12.97 33.39
C SER A 662 -29.92 -13.06 32.98
N LEU A 663 -29.01 -13.12 33.96
CA LEU A 663 -27.57 -13.24 33.72
C LEU A 663 -27.21 -14.60 33.09
N LEU A 664 -27.83 -15.68 33.58
CA LEU A 664 -27.68 -17.02 33.00
C LEU A 664 -28.18 -17.07 31.56
N THR A 665 -29.38 -16.52 31.30
CA THR A 665 -29.95 -16.43 29.95
C THR A 665 -29.02 -15.65 29.03
N CYS A 666 -28.52 -14.50 29.48
CA CYS A 666 -27.63 -13.64 28.71
C CYS A 666 -26.31 -14.36 28.39
N SER A 667 -25.65 -14.96 29.39
CA SER A 667 -24.38 -15.67 29.21
C SER A 667 -24.51 -16.86 28.23
N VAL A 668 -25.53 -17.71 28.43
CA VAL A 668 -25.80 -18.86 27.54
C VAL A 668 -26.12 -18.40 26.11
N ARG A 669 -26.94 -17.35 25.94
CA ARG A 669 -27.29 -16.81 24.63
C ARG A 669 -26.05 -16.34 23.88
N HIS A 670 -25.23 -15.48 24.50
CA HIS A 670 -24.11 -14.86 23.80
C HIS A 670 -22.95 -15.85 23.57
N PHE A 671 -22.70 -16.82 24.47
CA PHE A 671 -21.76 -17.90 24.14
C PHE A 671 -22.22 -18.75 22.95
N ARG A 672 -23.53 -19.03 22.83
CA ARG A 672 -24.07 -19.72 21.63
C ARG A 672 -23.90 -18.88 20.37
N LEU A 673 -24.17 -17.57 20.42
CA LEU A 673 -23.97 -16.66 19.29
C LEU A 673 -22.49 -16.61 18.87
N PHE A 674 -21.57 -16.56 19.83
CA PHE A 674 -20.14 -16.63 19.55
C PHE A 674 -19.76 -17.92 18.82
N LEU A 675 -20.19 -19.09 19.32
CA LEU A 675 -19.90 -20.38 18.68
C LEU A 675 -20.58 -20.57 17.32
N GLN A 676 -21.68 -19.87 17.05
CA GLN A 676 -22.30 -19.84 15.72
C GLN A 676 -21.44 -19.06 14.72
N LYS A 677 -20.83 -17.95 15.16
CA LYS A 677 -19.94 -17.13 14.33
C LYS A 677 -18.56 -17.76 14.18
N GLU A 678 -18.01 -18.32 15.25
CA GLU A 678 -16.64 -18.87 15.34
C GLU A 678 -16.64 -20.33 15.82
N PRO A 679 -17.14 -21.29 15.02
CA PRO A 679 -17.28 -22.69 15.45
C PRO A 679 -15.94 -23.39 15.71
N ASN A 680 -14.86 -22.88 15.10
CA ASN A 680 -13.52 -23.46 15.13
C ASN A 680 -12.56 -22.71 16.08
N ASP A 681 -13.06 -21.79 16.91
CA ASP A 681 -12.22 -21.09 17.89
C ASP A 681 -11.56 -22.10 18.85
N PRO A 682 -10.26 -21.95 19.20
CA PRO A 682 -9.57 -22.86 20.11
C PRO A 682 -10.23 -23.03 21.48
N GLN A 683 -10.99 -22.02 21.94
CA GLN A 683 -11.73 -22.03 23.20
C GLN A 683 -13.14 -22.64 23.05
N ALA A 684 -13.56 -23.04 21.85
CA ALA A 684 -14.89 -23.58 21.60
C ALA A 684 -15.25 -24.78 22.49
N PRO A 685 -14.37 -25.76 22.76
CA PRO A 685 -14.68 -26.87 23.68
C PRO A 685 -14.99 -26.38 25.11
N ALA A 686 -14.19 -25.44 25.62
CA ALA A 686 -14.39 -24.85 26.94
C ALA A 686 -15.71 -24.06 27.01
N ILE A 687 -16.04 -23.30 25.96
CA ILE A 687 -17.29 -22.54 25.88
C ILE A 687 -18.50 -23.48 25.81
N ARG A 688 -18.43 -24.61 25.09
CA ARG A 688 -19.51 -25.62 25.07
C ARG A 688 -19.74 -26.25 26.46
N SER A 689 -18.66 -26.52 27.19
CA SER A 689 -18.73 -26.99 28.58
C SER A 689 -19.40 -25.95 29.49
N ALA A 690 -19.00 -24.68 29.38
CA ALA A 690 -19.60 -23.57 30.12
C ALA A 690 -21.11 -23.42 29.83
N ILE A 691 -21.52 -23.47 28.55
CA ILE A 691 -22.94 -23.43 28.15
C ILE A 691 -23.72 -24.56 28.84
N THR A 692 -23.16 -25.77 28.88
CA THR A 692 -23.81 -26.94 29.49
C THR A 692 -23.98 -26.75 30.99
N HIS A 693 -22.95 -26.25 31.67
CA HIS A 693 -23.00 -25.96 33.10
C HIS A 693 -24.06 -24.89 33.43
N LEU A 694 -23.98 -23.73 32.76
CA LEU A 694 -24.87 -22.60 32.98
C LEU A 694 -26.34 -22.95 32.65
N SER A 695 -26.58 -23.77 31.62
CA SER A 695 -27.94 -24.22 31.29
C SER A 695 -28.54 -25.11 32.38
N LYS A 696 -27.74 -25.98 33.00
CA LYS A 696 -28.20 -26.81 34.14
C LYS A 696 -28.51 -25.97 35.37
N GLU A 697 -27.68 -24.97 35.65
CA GLU A 697 -27.89 -24.04 36.76
C GLU A 697 -29.16 -23.21 36.57
N GLN A 698 -29.41 -22.75 35.35
CA GLN A 698 -30.65 -22.07 34.98
C GLN A 698 -31.88 -22.95 35.21
N GLU A 699 -31.82 -24.21 34.79
CA GLU A 699 -32.93 -25.15 34.96
C GLU A 699 -33.23 -25.40 36.45
N ARG A 700 -32.20 -25.57 37.29
CA ARG A 700 -32.33 -25.71 38.75
C ARG A 700 -32.98 -24.48 39.38
N LEU A 701 -32.55 -23.27 39.01
CA LEU A 701 -33.13 -22.02 39.52
C LEU A 701 -34.61 -21.91 39.14
N ARG A 702 -34.96 -22.19 37.88
CA ARG A 702 -36.35 -22.18 37.41
C ARG A 702 -37.22 -23.22 38.11
N GLN A 703 -36.69 -24.41 38.38
CA GLN A 703 -37.40 -25.44 39.15
C GLN A 703 -37.63 -25.01 40.60
N SER A 704 -36.63 -24.43 41.26
CA SER A 704 -36.76 -23.92 42.63
C SER A 704 -37.78 -22.76 42.74
N SER A 705 -37.88 -21.91 41.72
CA SER A 705 -38.87 -20.82 41.68
C SER A 705 -40.31 -21.29 41.45
N ARG A 706 -40.50 -22.49 40.87
CA ARG A 706 -41.83 -23.07 40.60
C ARG A 706 -42.40 -23.87 41.77
N ASN A 707 -41.56 -24.30 42.70
CA ASN A 707 -41.94 -24.96 43.95
C ASN A 707 -41.44 -24.13 45.15
N PRO A 708 -42.06 -22.97 45.46
CA PRO A 708 -41.74 -22.26 46.68
C PRO A 708 -42.25 -23.10 47.87
N THR A 709 -41.34 -23.69 48.63
CA THR A 709 -41.64 -24.26 49.96
C THR A 709 -42.07 -23.19 50.93
#